data_AF-A0A0B7H025-F1
#
_entry.id   AF-A0A0B7H025-F1
#
_cell.length_a   1.000
_cell.length_b   1.000
_cell.length_c   1.000
_cell.angle_alpha   90.00
_cell.angle_beta   90.00
_cell.angle_gamma   90.00
#
_symmetry.space_group_name_H-M   'P 1'
#
loop_
_entity.id
_entity.type
_entity.pdbx_description
1 polymer ?
#
loop_
_entity_poly.entity_id
_entity_poly.type
_entity_poly.pdbx_seq_one_letter_code
_entity_poly.pdbx_strand_id
1 'polypeptide(L)'
;MKMSKIDELLKNEKVEWKHLWEVTIWDKKFNGVDKNKQKKVYKYHYYLASELQNLVIDGGDIKILTTSRTDLFTNEYLVKDNIKCGEIICIPWGGTPIVQYYNGRFVTSDNRIATSSNVNFLNNKYLFYFLSEKIDVISSFYRGSGIKHPDMSKVLEMIIPIPSLETQEKIVKILDQFTELQVKLRTELQARTKQYNYYRDMLLSEEYLNKLSEKIDLLEDKKEIVWDTIGNICTRQKGINITAGKMKELHKDGAPVRIFAGGSTFADIEIKDIGEENIIRKNSIIVKSRGNIDFEFYEKEFSHKNEMWSYSSKDDKELNIKFLYYYLKNNVKYFRDNAITGKLPQISIGVTDNYKIPKPHIFVQNQIVKVLDKFQELLTNTTGLLPEEISQRQKQYEYYREKLLTFDSKSDNTHTHTHTHTHTHTHTHTQDNHFFATLNEAAKIVGVELESKLEWKTLGEIGKIVLGGTPKKDVSEYWENGTIPWMSSGEVNKKTIYFTDSYISKSGYENSSATLVPKNSTVIALAGQGKTRGLVARTKIELSTNQSLATIIPNENIKNDFLYYYLSTQYSKLRDVSSGDGSRGGLNKEILKKYPIIVPSISVQEHVVSILDKFDMLVNDISEGLPKEIELHQKQYEYYRERLLNFPKSCNNEKS
;
A
#
# COMPACT_ATOMS: atom_id res chain seq x y z
N MET A 1 29.39 -19.11 17.50
CA MET A 1 30.57 -18.22 17.47
C MET A 1 31.59 -18.74 18.46
N LYS A 2 32.84 -18.99 18.01
CA LYS A 2 33.97 -19.40 18.87
C LYS A 2 34.16 -18.39 20.01
N MET A 3 34.57 -18.86 21.20
CA MET A 3 35.10 -18.03 22.31
C MET A 3 35.94 -16.88 21.71
N SER A 4 35.47 -15.64 21.89
CA SER A 4 35.78 -14.55 20.95
C SER A 4 37.17 -13.95 21.21
N LYS A 5 37.83 -13.46 20.15
CA LYS A 5 39.10 -12.70 20.19
C LYS A 5 39.17 -11.60 21.28
N ILE A 6 38.02 -11.12 21.76
CA ILE A 6 37.93 -10.14 22.85
C ILE A 6 38.34 -10.74 24.19
N ASP A 7 38.03 -12.01 24.45
CA ASP A 7 38.42 -12.68 25.68
C ASP A 7 39.91 -12.98 25.73
N GLU A 8 40.53 -13.19 24.57
CA GLU A 8 41.98 -13.26 24.42
C GLU A 8 42.65 -11.89 24.61
N LEU A 9 42.03 -10.82 24.09
CA LEU A 9 42.52 -9.43 24.26
C LEU A 9 42.51 -8.99 25.73
N LEU A 10 41.52 -9.44 26.51
CA LEU A 10 41.41 -9.12 27.93
C LEU A 10 42.18 -10.12 28.83
N LYS A 11 42.71 -11.22 28.27
CA LYS A 11 43.39 -12.27 29.02
C LYS A 11 44.77 -11.79 29.47
N ASN A 12 45.00 -11.80 30.78
CA ASN A 12 46.25 -11.39 31.45
C ASN A 12 46.59 -9.89 31.38
N GLU A 13 45.65 -9.03 30.99
CA GLU A 13 45.86 -7.57 31.03
C GLU A 13 45.98 -7.08 32.48
N LYS A 14 47.02 -6.29 32.77
CA LYS A 14 47.17 -5.61 34.08
C LYS A 14 46.37 -4.31 34.06
N VAL A 15 45.45 -4.14 35.01
CA VAL A 15 44.54 -3.00 35.08
C VAL A 15 44.73 -2.23 36.37
N GLU A 16 44.97 -0.93 36.27
CA GLU A 16 44.99 -0.02 37.41
C GLU A 16 43.62 0.60 37.64
N TRP A 17 43.12 0.56 38.87
CA TRP A 17 41.88 1.24 39.24
C TRP A 17 42.22 2.58 39.88
N LYS A 18 41.77 3.67 39.25
CA LYS A 18 42.02 5.04 39.71
C LYS A 18 40.73 5.80 39.89
N HIS A 19 40.70 6.73 40.82
CA HIS A 19 39.59 7.67 40.90
C HIS A 19 39.65 8.66 39.72
N LEU A 20 38.50 9.09 39.21
CA LEU A 20 38.47 10.04 38.09
C LEU A 20 39.24 11.33 38.41
N TRP A 21 39.16 11.83 39.64
CA TRP A 21 39.90 13.03 40.05
C TRP A 21 41.43 12.91 39.96
N GLU A 22 41.99 11.68 40.00
CA GLU A 22 43.43 11.46 39.88
C GLU A 22 43.93 11.60 38.44
N VAL A 23 43.06 11.26 37.48
CA VAL A 23 43.43 11.04 36.07
C VAL A 23 42.74 12.00 35.10
N THR A 24 41.94 12.95 35.61
CA THR A 24 41.21 13.93 34.80
C THR A 24 41.43 15.38 35.27
N ILE A 25 41.26 16.31 34.34
CA ILE A 25 41.27 17.76 34.56
C ILE A 25 39.91 18.30 34.14
N TRP A 26 39.31 19.15 34.98
CA TRP A 26 37.95 19.66 34.79
C TRP A 26 37.90 21.18 34.53
N ASP A 27 36.74 21.67 34.10
CA ASP A 27 36.50 23.05 33.69
C ASP A 27 36.61 24.09 34.81
N LYS A 28 36.33 23.66 36.04
CA LYS A 28 36.36 24.52 37.23
C LYS A 28 36.59 23.70 38.50
N LYS A 29 36.72 24.40 39.63
CA LYS A 29 36.65 23.80 40.95
C LYS A 29 35.19 23.67 41.38
N PHE A 30 34.84 22.54 41.95
CA PHE A 30 33.51 22.20 42.44
C PHE A 30 33.43 22.39 43.95
N ASN A 31 32.32 22.96 44.40
CA ASN A 31 32.02 23.14 45.81
C ASN A 31 31.74 21.77 46.46
N GLY A 32 32.22 21.55 47.68
CA GLY A 32 32.07 20.27 48.38
C GLY A 32 33.08 19.20 47.96
N VAL A 33 34.11 19.54 47.17
CA VAL A 33 35.19 18.64 46.78
C VAL A 33 36.53 19.19 47.25
N ASP A 34 37.33 18.36 47.90
CA ASP A 34 38.60 18.76 48.49
C ASP A 34 39.58 19.35 47.45
N LYS A 35 40.38 20.34 47.89
CA LYS A 35 41.33 21.04 47.00
C LYS A 35 42.42 20.11 46.44
N ASN A 36 42.81 19.08 47.19
CA ASN A 36 43.81 18.09 46.77
C ASN A 36 43.31 17.20 45.61
N LYS A 37 42.00 17.04 45.45
CA LYS A 37 41.34 16.30 44.36
C LYS A 37 41.12 17.15 43.10
N GLN A 38 41.46 18.44 43.14
CA GLN A 38 41.18 19.40 42.05
C GLN A 38 42.40 20.32 41.80
N LYS A 39 43.56 19.69 41.58
CA LYS A 39 44.87 20.39 41.48
C LYS A 39 44.96 21.31 40.27
N LYS A 40 44.43 20.88 39.12
CA LYS A 40 44.50 21.60 37.83
C LYS A 40 43.09 21.79 37.25
N VAL A 41 42.89 22.91 36.55
CA VAL A 41 41.60 23.34 36.00
C VAL A 41 41.82 24.02 34.64
N TYR A 42 40.92 23.78 33.69
CA TYR A 42 40.89 24.49 32.40
C TYR A 42 39.65 25.38 32.29
N LYS A 43 39.82 26.70 32.24
CA LYS A 43 38.68 27.62 32.19
C LYS A 43 38.14 27.77 30.77
N TYR A 44 36.82 27.81 30.65
CA TYR A 44 36.08 28.03 29.41
C TYR A 44 35.15 29.24 29.53
N HIS A 45 34.83 29.87 28.40
CA HIS A 45 33.76 30.86 28.31
C HIS A 45 32.42 30.15 28.06
N TYR A 46 31.39 30.55 28.80
CA TYR A 46 30.07 29.91 28.82
C TYR A 46 29.00 30.84 28.28
N TYR A 47 28.42 30.48 27.14
CA TYR A 47 27.30 31.23 26.56
C TYR A 47 25.95 30.82 27.18
N LEU A 48 25.07 31.79 27.40
CA LEU A 48 23.70 31.60 27.86
C LEU A 48 22.81 31.08 26.72
N ALA A 49 21.76 30.35 27.06
CA ALA A 49 20.84 29.77 26.07
C ALA A 49 20.21 30.81 25.12
N SER A 50 19.93 32.02 25.61
CA SER A 50 19.42 33.14 24.81
C SER A 50 20.44 33.71 23.82
N GLU A 51 21.73 33.60 24.14
CA GLU A 51 22.82 34.10 23.29
C GLU A 51 23.11 33.12 22.14
N LEU A 52 22.95 31.81 22.41
CA LEU A 52 23.24 30.75 21.44
C LEU A 52 22.41 30.89 20.16
N GLN A 53 21.15 31.29 20.23
CA GLN A 53 20.27 31.41 19.05
C GLN A 53 20.84 32.38 18.01
N ASN A 54 21.50 33.44 18.45
CA ASN A 54 22.07 34.48 17.57
C ASN A 54 23.47 34.10 17.04
N LEU A 55 24.05 32.99 17.51
CA LEU A 55 25.39 32.53 17.14
C LEU A 55 25.37 31.42 16.08
N VAL A 56 24.22 30.77 15.86
CA VAL A 56 24.09 29.67 14.90
C VAL A 56 24.15 30.19 13.47
N ILE A 57 25.03 29.61 12.65
CA ILE A 57 25.12 29.87 11.21
C ILE A 57 25.16 28.54 10.45
N ASP A 58 24.39 28.46 9.36
CA ASP A 58 24.49 27.37 8.39
C ASP A 58 25.83 27.44 7.65
N GLY A 59 26.62 26.36 7.73
CA GLY A 59 27.95 26.27 7.10
C GLY A 59 29.12 26.77 7.95
N GLY A 60 28.92 27.00 9.26
CA GLY A 60 30.01 27.32 10.19
C GLY A 60 31.02 26.18 10.41
N ASP A 61 32.21 26.53 10.89
CA ASP A 61 33.37 25.63 11.08
C ASP A 61 33.76 25.43 12.57
N ILE A 62 33.05 26.08 13.50
CA ILE A 62 33.25 25.98 14.95
C ILE A 62 32.02 25.36 15.60
N LYS A 63 32.20 24.28 16.36
CA LYS A 63 31.09 23.60 17.04
C LYS A 63 30.57 24.39 18.23
N ILE A 64 29.25 24.52 18.34
CA ILE A 64 28.58 24.98 19.55
C ILE A 64 28.18 23.76 20.39
N LEU A 65 28.80 23.57 21.54
CA LEU A 65 28.46 22.51 22.49
C LEU A 65 27.33 22.98 23.40
N THR A 66 26.11 22.50 23.15
CA THR A 66 24.96 22.78 24.01
C THR A 66 24.78 21.69 25.09
N THR A 67 23.84 21.89 26.01
CA THR A 67 23.47 20.89 27.03
C THR A 67 22.69 19.70 26.45
N SER A 68 22.44 19.69 25.13
CA SER A 68 21.77 18.63 24.39
C SER A 68 22.60 18.26 23.14
N ARG A 69 22.42 17.05 22.62
CA ARG A 69 23.10 16.63 21.39
C ARG A 69 22.55 17.42 20.21
N THR A 70 23.37 18.30 19.65
CA THR A 70 22.98 19.22 18.58
C THR A 70 24.10 19.38 17.56
N ASP A 71 23.74 19.57 16.29
CA ASP A 71 24.68 19.89 15.20
C ASP A 71 24.60 21.37 14.85
N LEU A 72 24.95 22.21 15.83
CA LEU A 72 25.02 23.67 15.67
C LEU A 72 26.46 24.12 15.48
N PHE A 73 26.66 25.01 14.52
CA PHE A 73 27.96 25.56 14.16
C PHE A 73 27.89 27.09 14.11
N THR A 74 29.05 27.71 14.27
CA THR A 74 29.26 29.16 14.16
C THR A 74 30.59 29.41 13.44
N ASN A 75 30.94 30.68 13.27
CA ASN A 75 32.20 31.11 12.65
C ASN A 75 33.02 31.98 13.61
N GLU A 76 34.29 32.19 13.27
CA GLU A 76 35.22 32.96 14.12
C GLU A 76 34.75 34.39 14.38
N TYR A 77 34.04 34.99 13.43
CA TYR A 77 33.57 36.38 13.54
C TYR A 77 32.58 36.59 14.70
N LEU A 78 31.67 35.64 14.92
CA LEU A 78 30.63 35.76 15.96
C LEU A 78 31.15 35.44 17.37
N VAL A 79 32.13 34.55 17.51
CA VAL A 79 32.59 34.07 18.83
C VAL A 79 33.99 34.53 19.24
N LYS A 80 34.75 35.15 18.33
CA LYS A 80 36.05 35.83 18.58
C LYS A 80 37.00 35.00 19.46
N ASP A 81 37.56 35.59 20.52
CA ASP A 81 38.60 35.00 21.38
C ASP A 81 38.10 33.87 22.30
N ASN A 82 36.80 33.56 22.28
CA ASN A 82 36.21 32.55 23.16
C ASN A 82 36.39 31.11 22.62
N ILE A 83 37.00 30.95 21.45
CA ILE A 83 37.22 29.65 20.81
C ILE A 83 38.25 28.84 21.59
N LYS A 84 37.96 27.56 21.81
CA LYS A 84 38.92 26.58 22.33
C LYS A 84 39.10 25.45 21.34
N CYS A 85 40.30 24.87 21.31
CA CYS A 85 40.62 23.71 20.48
C CYS A 85 41.15 22.60 21.38
N GLY A 86 40.61 21.39 21.22
CA GLY A 86 41.07 20.23 21.95
C GLY A 86 40.11 19.07 21.88
N GLU A 87 40.54 17.96 22.49
CA GLU A 87 39.74 16.76 22.65
C GLU A 87 39.16 16.75 24.07
N ILE A 88 37.84 16.77 24.16
CA ILE A 88 37.13 16.95 25.43
C ILE A 88 35.92 16.03 25.56
N ILE A 89 35.53 15.81 26.81
CA ILE A 89 34.29 15.14 27.21
C ILE A 89 33.44 16.15 27.97
N CYS A 90 32.14 16.25 27.66
CA CYS A 90 31.26 17.15 28.37
C CYS A 90 29.99 16.50 28.91
N ILE A 91 29.56 17.00 30.07
CA ILE A 91 28.35 16.60 30.80
C ILE A 91 27.54 17.87 31.07
N PRO A 92 26.24 17.93 30.75
CA PRO A 92 25.41 19.11 31.04
C PRO A 92 25.48 19.49 32.51
N TRP A 93 25.58 20.78 32.79
CA TRP A 93 25.42 21.23 34.17
C TRP A 93 23.97 21.12 34.62
N GLY A 94 23.00 21.30 33.71
CA GLY A 94 21.57 21.20 34.03
C GLY A 94 20.79 20.50 32.93
N GLY A 95 19.72 19.81 33.32
CA GLY A 95 18.78 19.17 32.38
C GLY A 95 18.96 17.66 32.30
N THR A 96 18.81 17.10 31.09
CA THR A 96 18.89 15.66 30.85
C THR A 96 20.34 15.17 30.88
N PRO A 97 20.70 14.21 31.74
CA PRO A 97 22.06 13.66 31.79
C PRO A 97 22.46 13.03 30.46
N ILE A 98 23.54 13.52 29.87
CA ILE A 98 24.20 12.94 28.70
C ILE A 98 25.72 13.10 28.82
N VAL A 99 26.49 12.25 28.14
CA VAL A 99 27.92 12.45 27.91
C VAL A 99 28.13 12.72 26.42
N GLN A 100 28.93 13.73 26.10
CA GLN A 100 29.30 14.07 24.72
C GLN A 100 30.82 14.11 24.60
N TYR A 101 31.33 13.77 23.41
CA TYR A 101 32.74 13.84 23.06
C TYR A 101 32.90 14.76 21.86
N TYR A 102 33.95 15.56 21.86
CA TYR A 102 34.29 16.43 20.74
C TYR A 102 35.80 16.61 20.63
N ASN A 103 36.31 16.62 19.39
CA ASN A 103 37.70 16.90 19.07
C ASN A 103 37.77 17.94 17.95
N GLY A 104 38.24 19.14 18.27
CA GLY A 104 38.34 20.24 17.30
C GLY A 104 38.15 21.61 17.95
N ARG A 105 37.82 22.63 17.13
CA ARG A 105 37.47 23.98 17.60
C ARG A 105 36.02 24.05 18.09
N PHE A 106 35.79 24.59 19.28
CA PHE A 106 34.46 24.71 19.88
C PHE A 106 34.29 25.94 20.76
N VAL A 107 33.03 26.26 21.00
CA VAL A 107 32.53 27.06 22.13
C VAL A 107 31.52 26.23 22.92
N THR A 108 31.26 26.60 24.18
CA THR A 108 30.37 25.83 25.05
C THR A 108 29.29 26.70 25.70
N SER A 109 28.11 26.12 25.90
CA SER A 109 27.15 26.57 26.91
C SER A 109 27.38 25.81 28.22
N ASP A 110 26.43 25.85 29.15
CA ASP A 110 26.54 25.37 30.54
C ASP A 110 26.77 23.85 30.68
N ASN A 111 27.98 23.42 30.34
CA ASN A 111 28.52 22.07 30.45
C ASN A 111 29.69 22.01 31.44
N ARG A 112 29.90 20.85 32.05
CA ARG A 112 31.15 20.47 32.70
C ARG A 112 32.02 19.70 31.75
N ILE A 113 33.28 20.12 31.65
CA ILE A 113 34.20 19.65 30.62
C ILE A 113 35.35 18.96 31.32
N ALA A 114 35.63 17.72 30.90
CA ALA A 114 36.72 16.90 31.38
C ALA A 114 37.67 16.54 30.23
N THR A 115 38.94 16.37 30.57
CA THR A 115 39.97 15.76 29.73
C THR A 115 40.92 14.95 30.61
N SER A 116 41.60 13.97 30.04
CA SER A 116 42.67 13.24 30.69
C SER A 116 43.77 14.18 31.17
N SER A 117 44.32 13.91 32.36
CA SER A 117 45.47 14.64 32.90
C SER A 117 46.76 14.26 32.19
N ASN A 118 46.84 13.05 31.63
CA ASN A 118 47.95 12.55 30.82
C ASN A 118 47.40 11.59 29.75
N VAL A 119 47.39 12.06 28.49
CA VAL A 119 46.85 11.30 27.34
C VAL A 119 47.65 10.03 27.00
N ASN A 120 48.93 9.97 27.41
CA ASN A 120 49.76 8.76 27.25
C ASN A 120 49.45 7.69 28.32
N PHE A 121 48.64 8.03 29.32
CA PHE A 121 48.21 7.12 30.38
C PHE A 121 46.72 6.78 30.27
N LEU A 122 45.89 7.78 29.98
CA LEU A 122 44.46 7.62 29.79
C LEU A 122 44.03 8.29 28.49
N ASN A 123 43.58 7.50 27.53
CA ASN A 123 43.02 7.97 26.28
C ASN A 123 41.67 8.68 26.54
N ASN A 124 41.48 9.89 25.99
CA ASN A 124 40.27 10.68 26.19
C ASN A 124 39.00 10.01 25.65
N LYS A 125 39.13 9.28 24.54
CA LYS A 125 38.02 8.55 23.94
C LYS A 125 37.66 7.30 24.74
N TYR A 126 38.65 6.66 25.35
CA TYR A 126 38.40 5.61 26.35
C TYR A 126 37.64 6.16 27.57
N LEU A 127 38.07 7.31 28.11
CA LEU A 127 37.37 8.02 29.18
C LEU A 127 35.92 8.37 28.79
N PHE A 128 35.70 8.84 27.56
CA PHE A 128 34.36 9.09 27.03
C PHE A 128 33.48 7.84 27.04
N TYR A 129 33.99 6.71 26.54
CA TYR A 129 33.23 5.45 26.53
C TYR A 129 32.93 4.94 27.94
N PHE A 130 33.88 5.05 28.86
CA PHE A 130 33.67 4.71 30.28
C PHE A 130 32.58 5.57 30.93
N LEU A 131 32.64 6.89 30.77
CA LEU A 131 31.64 7.80 31.34
C LEU A 131 30.26 7.60 30.70
N SER A 132 30.22 7.32 29.40
CA SER A 132 28.98 7.01 28.68
C SER A 132 28.33 5.72 29.18
N GLU A 133 29.14 4.71 29.53
CA GLU A 133 28.67 3.47 30.15
C GLU A 133 28.12 3.70 31.57
N LYS A 134 28.73 4.62 32.33
CA LYS A 134 28.26 4.95 33.69
C LYS A 134 27.19 6.04 33.73
N ILE A 135 26.50 6.28 32.62
CA ILE A 135 25.50 7.36 32.53
C ILE A 135 24.38 7.20 33.56
N ASP A 136 23.91 5.99 33.85
CA ASP A 136 22.84 5.78 34.85
C ASP A 136 23.31 6.11 36.27
N VAL A 137 24.56 5.78 36.58
CA VAL A 137 25.21 6.15 37.84
C VAL A 137 25.34 7.67 37.93
N ILE A 138 25.83 8.32 36.87
CA ILE A 138 25.93 9.78 36.77
C ILE A 138 24.54 10.43 36.90
N SER A 139 23.52 9.86 36.26
CA SER A 139 22.12 10.32 36.31
C SER A 139 21.56 10.26 37.74
N SER A 140 21.90 9.22 38.52
CA SER A 140 21.54 9.12 39.94
C SER A 140 22.16 10.21 40.84
N PHE A 141 23.20 10.88 40.33
CA PHE A 141 23.87 11.99 41.01
C PHE A 141 23.22 13.34 40.69
N TYR A 142 22.25 13.41 39.77
CA TYR A 142 21.53 14.65 39.48
C TYR A 142 20.53 14.97 40.59
N ARG A 143 20.64 16.16 41.19
CA ARG A 143 19.82 16.62 42.33
C ARG A 143 19.17 17.97 42.03
N GLY A 144 18.04 18.24 42.67
CA GLY A 144 17.28 19.50 42.54
C GLY A 144 15.77 19.27 42.39
N SER A 145 14.95 20.23 42.87
CA SER A 145 13.48 20.21 42.72
C SER A 145 12.99 20.74 41.37
N GLY A 146 13.81 21.53 40.68
CA GLY A 146 13.59 22.03 39.31
C GLY A 146 14.55 21.41 38.30
N ILE A 147 15.33 22.24 37.60
CA ILE A 147 16.43 21.76 36.75
C ILE A 147 17.45 21.05 37.66
N LYS A 148 17.69 19.77 37.39
CA LYS A 148 18.63 18.97 38.18
C LYS A 148 20.05 19.18 37.70
N HIS A 149 21.00 19.16 38.64
CA HIS A 149 22.42 19.36 38.40
C HIS A 149 23.23 18.16 38.92
N PRO A 150 24.35 17.78 38.26
CA PRO A 150 25.19 16.67 38.71
C PRO A 150 25.92 17.00 40.02
N ASP A 151 25.86 16.09 40.97
CA ASP A 151 26.73 16.10 42.16
C ASP A 151 28.16 15.69 41.78
N MET A 152 28.99 16.69 41.50
CA MET A 152 30.37 16.49 41.04
C MET A 152 31.28 15.85 42.09
N SER A 153 30.92 15.89 43.38
CA SER A 153 31.66 15.17 44.41
C SER A 153 31.61 13.66 44.18
N LYS A 154 30.42 13.14 43.82
CA LYS A 154 30.21 11.73 43.52
C LYS A 154 30.77 11.34 42.16
N VAL A 155 30.63 12.21 41.15
CA VAL A 155 31.20 11.96 39.82
C VAL A 155 32.72 11.80 39.90
N LEU A 156 33.41 12.71 40.60
CA LEU A 156 34.87 12.67 40.73
C LEU A 156 35.40 11.45 41.49
N GLU A 157 34.61 10.91 42.43
CA GLU A 157 34.95 9.71 43.20
C GLU A 157 34.75 8.39 42.44
N MET A 158 34.13 8.42 41.25
CA MET A 158 33.99 7.22 40.42
C MET A 158 35.36 6.64 40.07
N ILE A 159 35.44 5.31 40.02
CA ILE A 159 36.69 4.59 39.76
C ILE A 159 36.69 4.06 38.33
N ILE A 160 37.70 4.45 37.55
CA ILE A 160 37.94 4.01 36.17
C ILE A 160 39.02 2.91 36.14
N PRO A 161 38.80 1.81 35.41
CA PRO A 161 39.86 0.85 35.10
C PRO A 161 40.75 1.39 33.99
N ILE A 162 42.07 1.29 34.18
CA ILE A 162 43.08 1.79 33.25
C ILE A 162 43.96 0.61 32.83
N PRO A 163 43.63 -0.07 31.72
CA PRO A 163 44.52 -1.05 31.09
C PRO A 163 45.67 -0.34 30.36
N SER A 164 46.57 -1.10 29.72
CA SER A 164 47.64 -0.50 28.90
C SER A 164 47.08 0.40 27.80
N LEU A 165 47.87 1.41 27.38
CA LEU A 165 47.44 2.34 26.33
C LEU A 165 47.09 1.61 25.03
N GLU A 166 47.86 0.58 24.66
CA GLU A 166 47.59 -0.25 23.49
C GLU A 166 46.23 -0.96 23.59
N THR A 167 45.90 -1.48 24.77
CA THR A 167 44.58 -2.09 25.03
C THR A 167 43.46 -1.06 25.01
N GLN A 168 43.66 0.14 25.58
CA GLN A 168 42.71 1.25 25.50
C GLN A 168 42.43 1.63 24.03
N GLU A 169 43.47 1.76 23.20
CA GLU A 169 43.35 2.08 21.78
C GLU A 169 42.59 1.00 21.00
N LYS A 170 42.86 -0.29 21.29
CA LYS A 170 42.10 -1.39 20.69
C LYS A 170 40.63 -1.36 21.12
N ILE A 171 40.34 -1.10 22.39
CA ILE A 171 38.97 -0.96 22.91
C ILE A 171 38.26 0.20 22.19
N VAL A 172 38.90 1.37 22.14
CA VAL A 172 38.37 2.55 21.45
C VAL A 172 38.10 2.23 19.99
N LYS A 173 39.02 1.58 19.28
CA LYS A 173 38.85 1.19 17.87
C LYS A 173 37.64 0.27 17.68
N ILE A 174 37.43 -0.71 18.56
CA ILE A 174 36.27 -1.62 18.50
C ILE A 174 34.97 -0.83 18.76
N LEU A 175 34.93 -0.02 19.80
CA LEU A 175 33.72 0.76 20.16
C LEU A 175 33.39 1.84 19.11
N ASP A 176 34.40 2.44 18.49
CA ASP A 176 34.26 3.36 17.36
C ASP A 176 33.65 2.67 16.16
N GLN A 177 34.15 1.49 15.79
CA GLN A 177 33.60 0.70 14.69
C GLN A 177 32.12 0.37 14.92
N PHE A 178 31.73 -0.03 16.14
CA PHE A 178 30.32 -0.25 16.47
C PHE A 178 29.49 1.04 16.43
N THR A 179 30.02 2.14 16.94
CA THR A 179 29.33 3.44 16.94
C THR A 179 29.09 3.92 15.50
N GLU A 180 30.10 3.81 14.63
CA GLU A 180 30.00 4.16 13.22
C GLU A 180 28.99 3.26 12.48
N LEU A 181 29.01 1.94 12.74
CA LEU A 181 28.04 1.00 12.19
C LEU A 181 26.61 1.34 12.63
N GLN A 182 26.39 1.68 13.92
CA GLN A 182 25.08 2.11 14.40
C GLN A 182 24.59 3.39 13.72
N VAL A 183 25.47 4.38 13.50
CA VAL A 183 25.13 5.59 12.75
C VAL A 183 24.77 5.25 11.31
N LYS A 184 25.60 4.46 10.61
CA LYS A 184 25.34 4.02 9.22
C LYS A 184 24.01 3.28 9.11
N LEU A 185 23.71 2.35 10.01
CA LEU A 185 22.44 1.62 10.03
C LEU A 185 21.22 2.53 10.29
N ARG A 186 21.35 3.53 11.16
CA ARG A 186 20.28 4.52 11.40
C ARG A 186 20.04 5.41 10.19
N THR A 187 21.12 5.86 9.54
CA THR A 187 21.04 6.61 8.29
C THR A 187 20.44 5.77 7.17
N GLU A 188 20.84 4.51 7.04
CA GLU A 188 20.26 3.52 6.11
C GLU A 188 18.77 3.30 6.39
N LEU A 189 18.37 3.13 7.66
CA LEU A 189 16.96 3.00 8.03
C LEU A 189 16.15 4.23 7.62
N GLN A 190 16.69 5.43 7.83
CA GLN A 190 16.05 6.67 7.38
C GLN A 190 15.95 6.73 5.86
N ALA A 191 17.00 6.32 5.13
CA ALA A 191 17.01 6.27 3.68
C ALA A 191 16.00 5.24 3.14
N ARG A 192 15.97 4.02 3.69
CA ARG A 192 15.01 2.96 3.33
C ARG A 192 13.58 3.36 3.66
N THR A 193 13.36 4.05 4.78
CA THR A 193 12.02 4.56 5.14
C THR A 193 11.55 5.62 4.14
N LYS A 194 12.44 6.54 3.73
CA LYS A 194 12.13 7.52 2.68
C LYS A 194 11.85 6.83 1.34
N GLN A 195 12.68 5.87 0.96
CA GLN A 195 12.54 5.08 -0.27
C GLN A 195 11.24 4.27 -0.27
N TYR A 196 10.90 3.62 0.84
CA TYR A 196 9.65 2.90 1.04
C TYR A 196 8.45 3.82 0.85
N ASN A 197 8.44 4.98 1.52
CA ASN A 197 7.35 5.94 1.37
C ASN A 197 7.22 6.39 -0.09
N TYR A 198 8.33 6.69 -0.76
CA TYR A 198 8.33 7.04 -2.18
C TYR A 198 7.71 5.93 -3.05
N TYR A 199 8.18 4.69 -2.92
CA TYR A 199 7.64 3.57 -3.70
C TYR A 199 6.18 3.26 -3.35
N ARG A 200 5.80 3.33 -2.07
CA ARG A 200 4.41 3.15 -1.66
C ARG A 200 3.50 4.18 -2.31
N ASP A 201 3.88 5.44 -2.24
CA ASP A 201 3.10 6.54 -2.79
C ASP A 201 3.07 6.47 -4.33
N MET A 202 4.16 6.04 -4.97
CA MET A 202 4.21 5.76 -6.41
C MET A 202 3.31 4.58 -6.80
N LEU A 203 3.39 3.44 -6.11
CA LEU A 203 2.60 2.22 -6.39
C LEU A 203 1.10 2.43 -6.19
N LEU A 204 0.72 3.34 -5.29
CA LEU A 204 -0.67 3.72 -5.00
C LEU A 204 -1.09 5.01 -5.70
N SER A 205 -0.23 5.58 -6.54
CA SER A 205 -0.57 6.74 -7.35
C SER A 205 -1.57 6.36 -8.43
N GLU A 206 -2.44 7.29 -8.78
CA GLU A 206 -3.41 7.12 -9.87
C GLU A 206 -2.73 6.74 -11.18
N GLU A 207 -1.62 7.39 -11.53
CA GLU A 207 -0.87 7.11 -12.75
C GLU A 207 -0.35 5.66 -12.80
N TYR A 208 0.24 5.17 -11.70
CA TYR A 208 0.79 3.82 -11.66
C TYR A 208 -0.32 2.77 -11.58
N LEU A 209 -1.36 3.01 -10.77
CA LEU A 209 -2.50 2.12 -10.68
C LEU A 209 -3.19 1.99 -12.03
N ASN A 210 -3.30 3.07 -12.83
CA ASN A 210 -3.85 3.00 -14.19
C ASN A 210 -2.97 2.10 -15.09
N LYS A 211 -1.67 2.35 -15.15
CA LYS A 211 -0.72 1.54 -15.95
C LYS A 211 -0.67 0.07 -15.53
N LEU A 212 -0.89 -0.22 -14.24
CA LEU A 212 -0.88 -1.58 -13.71
C LEU A 212 -2.23 -2.27 -13.94
N SER A 213 -3.33 -1.55 -13.78
CA SER A 213 -4.69 -1.99 -14.12
C SER A 213 -4.79 -2.35 -15.60
N GLU A 214 -4.23 -1.54 -16.50
CA GLU A 214 -4.09 -1.86 -17.92
C GLU A 214 -3.37 -3.20 -18.17
N LYS A 215 -2.45 -3.59 -17.29
CA LYS A 215 -1.68 -4.85 -17.41
C LYS A 215 -2.33 -6.05 -16.72
N ILE A 216 -3.00 -5.85 -15.59
CA ILE A 216 -3.51 -6.92 -14.70
C ILE A 216 -5.01 -7.16 -14.87
N ASP A 217 -5.84 -6.13 -15.09
CA ASP A 217 -7.31 -6.23 -15.23
C ASP A 217 -7.75 -6.96 -16.51
N LEU A 218 -6.78 -7.30 -17.35
CA LEU A 218 -6.93 -8.17 -18.50
C LEU A 218 -7.17 -9.64 -18.09
N LEU A 219 -6.90 -10.07 -16.85
CA LEU A 219 -6.67 -11.50 -16.57
C LEU A 219 -7.44 -12.20 -15.44
N GLU A 220 -8.14 -11.56 -14.49
CA GLU A 220 -8.63 -12.31 -13.30
C GLU A 220 -10.15 -12.30 -13.00
N ASP A 221 -10.90 -11.20 -13.14
CA ASP A 221 -12.37 -11.20 -12.84
C ASP A 221 -13.28 -11.63 -14.00
N LYS A 222 -12.71 -12.10 -15.13
CA LYS A 222 -13.46 -12.27 -16.39
C LYS A 222 -13.42 -13.68 -16.99
N LYS A 223 -12.88 -14.66 -16.25
CA LYS A 223 -12.69 -16.03 -16.75
C LYS A 223 -13.96 -16.86 -16.76
N GLU A 224 -14.98 -16.52 -15.98
CA GLU A 224 -16.22 -17.28 -15.94
C GLU A 224 -17.06 -17.05 -17.21
N ILE A 225 -17.40 -18.15 -17.88
CA ILE A 225 -18.35 -18.19 -18.98
C ILE A 225 -19.62 -18.86 -18.48
N VAL A 226 -20.73 -18.13 -18.60
CA VAL A 226 -22.07 -18.69 -18.41
C VAL A 226 -22.64 -19.00 -19.79
N TRP A 227 -23.24 -20.18 -19.97
CA TRP A 227 -23.95 -20.52 -21.20
C TRP A 227 -25.45 -20.24 -21.04
N ASP A 228 -26.03 -19.51 -21.99
CA ASP A 228 -27.46 -19.17 -21.98
C ASP A 228 -28.05 -19.20 -23.40
N THR A 229 -29.37 -19.26 -23.52
CA THR A 229 -30.07 -19.29 -24.81
C THR A 229 -30.41 -17.88 -25.29
N ILE A 230 -30.46 -17.68 -26.61
CA ILE A 230 -30.80 -16.38 -27.20
C ILE A 230 -32.18 -15.89 -26.74
N GLY A 231 -33.18 -16.79 -26.64
CA GLY A 231 -34.52 -16.43 -26.18
C GLY A 231 -34.58 -15.91 -24.74
N ASN A 232 -33.65 -16.37 -23.88
CA ASN A 232 -33.55 -15.92 -22.50
C ASN A 232 -32.94 -14.53 -22.38
N ILE A 233 -31.94 -14.20 -23.18
CA ILE A 233 -31.14 -12.96 -23.04
C ILE A 233 -31.51 -11.85 -24.06
N CYS A 234 -32.25 -12.18 -25.12
CA CYS A 234 -32.63 -11.22 -26.17
C CYS A 234 -34.14 -11.00 -26.25
N THR A 235 -34.54 -9.77 -26.55
CA THR A 235 -35.91 -9.42 -26.94
C THR A 235 -36.07 -9.61 -28.44
N ARG A 236 -36.92 -10.57 -28.83
CA ARG A 236 -37.28 -10.79 -30.24
C ARG A 236 -38.29 -9.75 -30.70
N GLN A 237 -38.00 -9.11 -31.83
CA GLN A 237 -38.83 -8.12 -32.49
C GLN A 237 -39.48 -8.72 -33.74
N LYS A 238 -40.74 -8.35 -33.99
CA LYS A 238 -41.53 -8.82 -35.13
C LYS A 238 -41.47 -7.79 -36.26
N GLY A 239 -41.65 -8.28 -37.49
CA GLY A 239 -41.68 -7.44 -38.68
C GLY A 239 -43.05 -6.84 -38.93
N ILE A 240 -43.15 -6.18 -40.09
CA ILE A 240 -44.36 -5.59 -40.63
C ILE A 240 -44.87 -6.36 -41.84
N ASN A 241 -46.18 -6.24 -42.08
CA ASN A 241 -46.81 -6.77 -43.28
C ASN A 241 -46.68 -5.77 -44.46
N ILE A 242 -45.62 -5.89 -45.24
CA ILE A 242 -45.40 -5.08 -46.44
C ILE A 242 -44.98 -5.95 -47.63
N THR A 243 -45.54 -5.68 -48.81
CA THR A 243 -45.20 -6.39 -50.05
C THR A 243 -43.97 -5.78 -50.73
N ALA A 244 -43.27 -6.57 -51.55
CA ALA A 244 -42.11 -6.07 -52.29
C ALA A 244 -42.48 -4.96 -53.29
N GLY A 245 -43.70 -4.99 -53.85
CA GLY A 245 -44.23 -3.90 -54.69
C GLY A 245 -44.38 -2.61 -53.90
N LYS A 246 -45.02 -2.67 -52.72
CA LYS A 246 -45.21 -1.51 -51.85
C LYS A 246 -43.90 -0.94 -51.30
N MET A 247 -42.90 -1.79 -51.05
CA MET A 247 -41.55 -1.32 -50.70
C MET A 247 -40.92 -0.49 -51.83
N LYS A 248 -41.10 -0.90 -53.09
CA LYS A 248 -40.59 -0.14 -54.26
C LYS A 248 -41.33 1.19 -54.44
N GLU A 249 -42.63 1.21 -54.21
CA GLU A 249 -43.46 2.42 -54.33
C GLU A 249 -43.13 3.47 -53.26
N LEU A 250 -42.86 3.03 -52.02
CA LEU A 250 -42.58 3.92 -50.89
C LEU A 250 -41.10 4.29 -50.75
N HIS A 251 -40.22 3.64 -51.52
CA HIS A 251 -38.79 3.87 -51.41
C HIS A 251 -38.43 5.31 -51.78
N LYS A 252 -37.70 5.98 -50.87
CA LYS A 252 -37.10 7.28 -51.08
C LYS A 252 -35.65 7.23 -50.62
N ASP A 253 -34.73 7.55 -51.52
CA ASP A 253 -33.31 7.55 -51.23
C ASP A 253 -33.00 8.45 -50.02
N GLY A 254 -32.37 7.86 -48.99
CA GLY A 254 -31.97 8.59 -47.78
C GLY A 254 -33.07 8.84 -46.75
N ALA A 255 -34.26 8.24 -46.91
CA ALA A 255 -35.30 8.30 -45.90
C ALA A 255 -34.87 7.65 -44.58
N PRO A 256 -35.43 8.08 -43.42
CA PRO A 256 -34.86 7.79 -42.10
C PRO A 256 -34.99 6.34 -41.63
N VAL A 257 -35.95 5.56 -42.17
CA VAL A 257 -36.21 4.18 -41.73
C VAL A 257 -35.91 3.20 -42.85
N ARG A 258 -34.98 2.27 -42.61
CA ARG A 258 -34.69 1.20 -43.57
C ARG A 258 -35.58 -0.02 -43.32
N ILE A 259 -36.23 -0.53 -44.35
CA ILE A 259 -37.01 -1.76 -44.30
C ILE A 259 -36.27 -2.90 -45.00
N PHE A 260 -35.96 -3.96 -44.25
CA PHE A 260 -35.26 -5.12 -44.76
C PHE A 260 -36.21 -6.19 -45.32
N ALA A 261 -35.82 -6.77 -46.46
CA ALA A 261 -36.49 -7.89 -47.12
C ALA A 261 -35.48 -9.01 -47.45
N GLY A 262 -35.98 -10.14 -47.97
CA GLY A 262 -35.14 -11.30 -48.29
C GLY A 262 -33.99 -10.95 -49.26
N GLY A 263 -32.83 -11.57 -49.05
CA GLY A 263 -31.63 -11.34 -49.84
C GLY A 263 -30.91 -10.02 -49.48
N SER A 264 -30.54 -9.25 -50.50
CA SER A 264 -29.94 -7.91 -50.40
C SER A 264 -30.94 -6.78 -50.60
N THR A 265 -32.23 -7.09 -50.61
CA THR A 265 -33.30 -6.12 -50.90
C THR A 265 -33.61 -5.27 -49.67
N PHE A 266 -33.58 -3.95 -49.83
CA PHE A 266 -34.04 -2.99 -48.83
C PHE A 266 -34.84 -1.86 -49.48
N ALA A 267 -35.57 -1.11 -48.66
CA ALA A 267 -36.18 0.16 -49.05
C ALA A 267 -36.10 1.16 -47.89
N ASP A 268 -35.59 2.35 -48.15
CA ASP A 268 -35.62 3.47 -47.21
C ASP A 268 -36.97 4.19 -47.35
N ILE A 269 -37.70 4.35 -46.24
CA ILE A 269 -39.10 4.83 -46.20
C ILE A 269 -39.27 5.86 -45.06
N GLU A 270 -40.21 6.81 -45.24
CA GLU A 270 -40.54 7.83 -44.25
C GLU A 270 -41.32 7.25 -43.05
N ILE A 271 -41.08 7.79 -41.84
CA ILE A 271 -41.74 7.35 -40.60
C ILE A 271 -43.28 7.35 -40.72
N LYS A 272 -43.83 8.40 -41.34
CA LYS A 272 -45.28 8.58 -41.53
C LYS A 272 -45.94 7.48 -42.38
N ASP A 273 -45.18 6.84 -43.27
CA ASP A 273 -45.71 5.86 -44.24
C ASP A 273 -45.76 4.44 -43.63
N ILE A 274 -45.18 4.24 -42.44
CA ILE A 274 -45.06 2.94 -41.75
C ILE A 274 -45.72 2.94 -40.35
N GLY A 275 -45.75 4.11 -39.67
CA GLY A 275 -46.23 4.24 -38.29
C GLY A 275 -45.10 4.02 -37.27
N GLU A 276 -45.08 4.82 -36.19
CA GLU A 276 -44.00 4.81 -35.20
C GLU A 276 -43.91 3.49 -34.42
N GLU A 277 -45.03 2.81 -34.21
CA GLU A 277 -45.14 1.54 -33.50
C GLU A 277 -44.44 0.38 -34.21
N ASN A 278 -44.17 0.54 -35.50
CA ASN A 278 -43.57 -0.45 -36.38
C ASN A 278 -42.06 -0.27 -36.56
N ILE A 279 -41.48 0.74 -35.90
CA ILE A 279 -40.06 1.11 -36.01
C ILE A 279 -39.28 0.53 -34.84
N ILE A 280 -38.22 -0.18 -35.18
CA ILE A 280 -37.24 -0.69 -34.24
C ILE A 280 -36.12 0.35 -34.11
N ARG A 281 -35.94 0.86 -32.88
CA ARG A 281 -34.94 1.89 -32.54
C ARG A 281 -33.77 1.37 -31.69
N LYS A 282 -33.68 0.05 -31.52
CA LYS A 282 -32.59 -0.60 -30.80
C LYS A 282 -31.59 -1.19 -31.79
N ASN A 283 -30.32 -1.21 -31.40
CA ASN A 283 -29.30 -1.98 -32.10
C ASN A 283 -29.71 -3.45 -32.09
N SER A 284 -29.80 -4.04 -33.29
CA SER A 284 -30.40 -5.35 -33.44
C SER A 284 -29.66 -6.20 -34.47
N ILE A 285 -29.80 -7.51 -34.30
CA ILE A 285 -29.39 -8.51 -35.28
C ILE A 285 -30.63 -8.95 -36.03
N ILE A 286 -30.65 -8.73 -37.33
CA ILE A 286 -31.68 -9.18 -38.25
C ILE A 286 -31.34 -10.60 -38.68
N VAL A 287 -32.30 -11.51 -38.55
CA VAL A 287 -32.16 -12.91 -38.94
C VAL A 287 -32.76 -13.12 -40.32
N LYS A 288 -31.92 -13.34 -41.34
CA LYS A 288 -32.36 -13.72 -42.68
C LYS A 288 -32.71 -15.20 -42.64
N SER A 289 -33.96 -15.51 -42.33
CA SER A 289 -34.41 -16.86 -42.00
C SER A 289 -34.66 -17.76 -43.22
N ARG A 290 -34.76 -17.20 -44.43
CA ARG A 290 -35.26 -17.89 -45.63
C ARG A 290 -34.38 -17.60 -46.86
N GLY A 291 -34.08 -18.64 -47.65
CA GLY A 291 -33.20 -18.56 -48.81
C GLY A 291 -31.73 -18.62 -48.39
N ASN A 292 -31.06 -17.46 -48.36
CA ASN A 292 -29.69 -17.36 -47.85
C ASN A 292 -29.73 -17.08 -46.34
N ILE A 293 -29.52 -18.13 -45.54
CA ILE A 293 -29.49 -18.01 -44.09
C ILE A 293 -28.23 -17.27 -43.66
N ASP A 294 -28.46 -16.11 -43.05
CA ASP A 294 -27.41 -15.23 -42.59
C ASP A 294 -27.93 -14.24 -41.53
N PHE A 295 -27.00 -13.54 -40.88
CA PHE A 295 -27.28 -12.52 -39.86
C PHE A 295 -26.80 -11.14 -40.32
N GLU A 296 -27.53 -10.08 -40.00
CA GLU A 296 -27.13 -8.71 -40.34
C GLU A 296 -27.28 -7.81 -39.11
N PHE A 297 -26.24 -7.06 -38.78
CA PHE A 297 -26.26 -6.12 -37.66
C PHE A 297 -26.65 -4.73 -38.16
N TYR A 298 -27.57 -4.07 -37.45
CA TYR A 298 -28.05 -2.74 -37.81
C TYR A 298 -28.25 -1.85 -36.59
N GLU A 299 -27.79 -0.60 -36.69
CA GLU A 299 -27.74 0.37 -35.58
C GLU A 299 -28.71 1.55 -35.75
N LYS A 300 -29.23 1.77 -36.97
CA LYS A 300 -30.15 2.88 -37.26
C LYS A 300 -31.60 2.41 -37.12
N GLU A 301 -32.52 3.36 -37.19
CA GLU A 301 -33.96 3.07 -37.18
C GLU A 301 -34.34 2.19 -38.37
N PHE A 302 -35.02 1.08 -38.09
CA PHE A 302 -35.35 0.12 -39.12
C PHE A 302 -36.64 -0.63 -38.84
N SER A 303 -37.10 -1.35 -39.85
CA SER A 303 -38.09 -2.40 -39.71
C SER A 303 -37.76 -3.52 -40.70
N HIS A 304 -38.54 -4.58 -40.71
CA HIS A 304 -38.32 -5.70 -41.61
C HIS A 304 -39.63 -6.39 -41.97
N LYS A 305 -39.66 -7.15 -43.08
CA LYS A 305 -40.84 -7.95 -43.44
C LYS A 305 -41.15 -9.01 -42.37
N ASN A 306 -42.42 -9.42 -42.29
CA ASN A 306 -42.91 -10.49 -41.40
C ASN A 306 -42.19 -11.85 -41.53
N GLU A 307 -41.53 -12.10 -42.66
CA GLU A 307 -40.84 -13.36 -42.94
C GLU A 307 -39.52 -13.51 -42.16
N MET A 308 -39.04 -12.42 -41.54
CA MET A 308 -37.84 -12.38 -40.72
C MET A 308 -38.14 -11.83 -39.31
N TRP A 309 -37.19 -11.99 -38.41
CA TRP A 309 -37.22 -11.44 -37.07
C TRP A 309 -35.88 -10.81 -36.75
N SER A 310 -35.87 -10.00 -35.70
CA SER A 310 -34.64 -9.42 -35.17
C SER A 310 -34.54 -9.60 -33.67
N TYR A 311 -33.31 -9.56 -33.16
CA TYR A 311 -33.00 -9.66 -31.74
C TYR A 311 -32.30 -8.39 -31.27
N SER A 312 -32.75 -7.86 -30.14
CA SER A 312 -32.05 -6.83 -29.37
C SER A 312 -31.74 -7.37 -27.97
N SER A 313 -30.74 -6.80 -27.29
CA SER A 313 -30.44 -7.21 -25.91
C SER A 313 -31.60 -6.87 -24.96
N LYS A 314 -31.86 -7.76 -23.98
CA LYS A 314 -32.73 -7.43 -22.84
C LYS A 314 -32.04 -6.51 -21.84
N ASP A 315 -30.74 -6.72 -21.61
CA ASP A 315 -29.90 -5.91 -20.74
C ASP A 315 -28.52 -5.68 -21.39
N ASP A 316 -28.26 -4.44 -21.78
CA ASP A 316 -27.00 -4.02 -22.41
C ASP A 316 -25.80 -4.11 -21.45
N LYS A 317 -26.04 -4.26 -20.14
CA LYS A 317 -24.99 -4.54 -19.15
C LYS A 317 -24.55 -6.00 -19.14
N GLU A 318 -25.38 -6.91 -19.65
CA GLU A 318 -25.06 -8.35 -19.68
C GLU A 318 -24.62 -8.83 -21.06
N LEU A 319 -25.18 -8.26 -22.13
CA LEU A 319 -24.94 -8.72 -23.50
C LEU A 319 -24.69 -7.55 -24.44
N ASN A 320 -23.50 -7.54 -25.05
CA ASN A 320 -23.23 -6.71 -26.21
C ASN A 320 -23.82 -7.40 -27.46
N ILE A 321 -24.81 -6.75 -28.08
CA ILE A 321 -25.51 -7.30 -29.24
C ILE A 321 -24.58 -7.56 -30.44
N LYS A 322 -23.50 -6.77 -30.59
CA LYS A 322 -22.52 -6.94 -31.67
C LYS A 322 -21.59 -8.12 -31.42
N PHE A 323 -21.32 -8.46 -30.16
CA PHE A 323 -20.64 -9.71 -29.80
C PHE A 323 -21.47 -10.92 -30.23
N LEU A 324 -22.78 -10.92 -29.90
CA LEU A 324 -23.70 -11.96 -30.37
C LEU A 324 -23.72 -12.05 -31.91
N TYR A 325 -23.72 -10.91 -32.61
CA TYR A 325 -23.64 -10.88 -34.07
C TYR A 325 -22.40 -11.62 -34.59
N TYR A 326 -21.22 -11.30 -34.07
CA TYR A 326 -19.98 -11.96 -34.49
C TYR A 326 -20.00 -13.45 -34.17
N TYR A 327 -20.51 -13.83 -33.00
CA TYR A 327 -20.65 -15.24 -32.60
C TYR A 327 -21.59 -16.01 -33.53
N LEU A 328 -22.75 -15.44 -33.87
CA LEU A 328 -23.70 -16.02 -34.82
C LEU A 328 -23.09 -16.13 -36.22
N LYS A 329 -22.38 -15.09 -36.67
CA LYS A 329 -21.65 -15.08 -37.95
C LYS A 329 -20.62 -16.19 -38.04
N ASN A 330 -19.86 -16.42 -36.97
CA ASN A 330 -18.88 -17.50 -36.90
C ASN A 330 -19.55 -18.88 -36.97
N ASN A 331 -20.77 -19.00 -36.47
CA ASN A 331 -21.51 -20.26 -36.38
C ASN A 331 -22.64 -20.40 -37.42
N VAL A 332 -22.65 -19.61 -38.51
CA VAL A 332 -23.71 -19.64 -39.55
C VAL A 332 -23.94 -21.05 -40.12
N LYS A 333 -22.87 -21.84 -40.23
CA LYS A 333 -22.95 -23.23 -40.73
C LYS A 333 -23.95 -24.07 -39.93
N TYR A 334 -23.93 -23.96 -38.59
CA TYR A 334 -24.89 -24.67 -37.73
C TYR A 334 -26.35 -24.36 -38.12
N PHE A 335 -26.67 -23.09 -38.37
CA PHE A 335 -28.03 -22.68 -38.73
C PHE A 335 -28.43 -23.13 -40.12
N ARG A 336 -27.49 -23.14 -41.08
CA ARG A 336 -27.73 -23.67 -42.43
C ARG A 336 -27.99 -25.18 -42.41
N ASP A 337 -27.24 -25.92 -41.61
CA ASP A 337 -27.37 -27.37 -41.49
C ASP A 337 -28.68 -27.78 -40.77
N ASN A 338 -29.20 -26.92 -39.88
CA ASN A 338 -30.48 -27.11 -39.17
C ASN A 338 -31.69 -26.46 -39.87
N ALA A 339 -31.54 -26.03 -41.13
CA ALA A 339 -32.62 -25.50 -41.93
C ALA A 339 -33.50 -26.61 -42.51
N ILE A 340 -34.80 -26.34 -42.65
CA ILE A 340 -35.69 -27.22 -43.40
C ILE A 340 -35.29 -27.18 -44.87
N THR A 341 -34.88 -28.33 -45.41
CA THR A 341 -34.34 -28.46 -46.77
C THR A 341 -35.45 -28.41 -47.82
N GLY A 342 -35.30 -27.55 -48.83
CA GLY A 342 -36.20 -27.38 -49.97
C GLY A 342 -35.60 -26.41 -51.00
N LYS A 343 -36.37 -25.99 -52.03
CA LYS A 343 -35.90 -24.99 -53.03
C LYS A 343 -35.45 -23.66 -52.38
N LEU A 344 -36.01 -23.31 -51.23
CA LEU A 344 -35.63 -22.16 -50.40
C LEU A 344 -35.46 -22.65 -48.95
N PRO A 345 -34.22 -22.86 -48.48
CA PRO A 345 -33.95 -23.27 -47.10
C PRO A 345 -34.56 -22.28 -46.10
N GLN A 346 -35.11 -22.78 -45.00
CA GLN A 346 -35.70 -21.94 -43.97
C GLN A 346 -35.41 -22.45 -42.55
N ILE A 347 -34.99 -21.56 -41.65
CA ILE A 347 -34.85 -21.86 -40.22
C ILE A 347 -36.10 -21.46 -39.44
N SER A 348 -36.44 -22.23 -38.42
CA SER A 348 -37.52 -21.90 -37.50
C SER A 348 -37.02 -21.00 -36.36
N ILE A 349 -37.93 -20.25 -35.75
CA ILE A 349 -37.63 -19.41 -34.57
C ILE A 349 -37.06 -20.27 -33.42
N GLY A 350 -37.52 -21.51 -33.27
CA GLY A 350 -37.04 -22.42 -32.23
C GLY A 350 -35.57 -22.78 -32.40
N VAL A 351 -35.03 -22.82 -33.63
CA VAL A 351 -33.60 -23.08 -33.86
C VAL A 351 -32.76 -21.91 -33.36
N THR A 352 -33.21 -20.66 -33.54
CA THR A 352 -32.48 -19.49 -33.06
C THR A 352 -32.70 -19.23 -31.58
N ASP A 353 -33.94 -19.26 -31.09
CA ASP A 353 -34.26 -18.97 -29.67
C ASP A 353 -33.56 -19.93 -28.71
N ASN A 354 -33.46 -21.21 -29.06
CA ASN A 354 -32.87 -22.24 -28.21
C ASN A 354 -31.35 -22.40 -28.41
N TYR A 355 -30.74 -21.66 -29.35
CA TYR A 355 -29.31 -21.73 -29.57
C TYR A 355 -28.57 -21.21 -28.34
N LYS A 356 -27.68 -22.03 -27.79
CA LYS A 356 -26.87 -21.67 -26.63
C LYS A 356 -25.63 -20.90 -27.07
N ILE A 357 -25.37 -19.78 -26.38
CA ILE A 357 -24.18 -18.98 -26.60
C ILE A 357 -23.36 -18.90 -25.31
N PRO A 358 -22.03 -18.74 -25.42
CA PRO A 358 -21.20 -18.37 -24.30
C PRO A 358 -21.42 -16.89 -23.99
N LYS A 359 -21.70 -16.59 -22.73
CA LYS A 359 -21.85 -15.24 -22.17
C LYS A 359 -20.66 -14.98 -21.23
N PRO A 360 -19.47 -14.65 -21.76
CA PRO A 360 -18.38 -14.14 -20.93
C PRO A 360 -18.77 -12.76 -20.39
N HIS A 361 -18.03 -12.26 -19.40
CA HIS A 361 -18.28 -10.93 -18.83
C HIS A 361 -18.38 -9.83 -19.91
N ILE A 362 -19.29 -8.86 -19.75
CA ILE A 362 -19.59 -7.81 -20.75
C ILE A 362 -18.35 -7.05 -21.24
N PHE A 363 -17.37 -6.86 -20.36
CA PHE A 363 -16.08 -6.29 -20.72
C PHE A 363 -15.35 -7.11 -21.80
N VAL A 364 -15.27 -8.44 -21.66
CA VAL A 364 -14.59 -9.31 -22.63
C VAL A 364 -15.32 -9.24 -23.97
N GLN A 365 -16.65 -9.28 -23.95
CA GLN A 365 -17.48 -9.11 -25.15
C GLN A 365 -17.13 -7.80 -25.86
N ASN A 366 -17.05 -6.68 -25.13
CA ASN A 366 -16.70 -5.37 -25.68
C ASN A 366 -15.29 -5.33 -26.28
N GLN A 367 -14.30 -5.97 -25.65
CA GLN A 367 -12.94 -6.00 -26.19
C GLN A 367 -12.84 -6.85 -27.47
N ILE A 368 -13.52 -8.01 -27.51
CA ILE A 368 -13.61 -8.83 -28.72
C ILE A 368 -14.23 -8.00 -29.85
N VAL A 369 -15.36 -7.33 -29.59
CA VAL A 369 -16.03 -6.49 -30.58
C VAL A 369 -15.12 -5.38 -31.10
N LYS A 370 -14.43 -4.64 -30.22
CA LYS A 370 -13.48 -3.60 -30.62
C LYS A 370 -12.39 -4.12 -31.56
N VAL A 371 -11.79 -5.26 -31.22
CA VAL A 371 -10.75 -5.89 -32.03
C VAL A 371 -11.30 -6.34 -33.39
N LEU A 372 -12.45 -7.01 -33.41
CA LEU A 372 -13.08 -7.50 -34.65
C LEU A 372 -13.56 -6.35 -35.55
N ASP A 373 -14.14 -5.30 -34.99
CA ASP A 373 -14.52 -4.08 -35.70
C ASP A 373 -13.30 -3.43 -36.37
N LYS A 374 -12.17 -3.34 -35.65
CA LYS A 374 -10.96 -2.74 -36.20
C LYS A 374 -10.36 -3.58 -37.32
N PHE A 375 -10.37 -4.91 -37.19
CA PHE A 375 -10.02 -5.79 -38.31
C PHE A 375 -10.94 -5.57 -39.52
N GLN A 376 -12.24 -5.42 -39.29
CA GLN A 376 -13.21 -5.21 -40.36
C GLN A 376 -13.00 -3.84 -41.05
N GLU A 377 -12.69 -2.79 -40.30
CA GLU A 377 -12.33 -1.46 -40.81
C GLU A 377 -11.07 -1.54 -41.70
N LEU A 378 -10.04 -2.26 -41.25
CA LEU A 378 -8.80 -2.48 -42.02
C LEU A 378 -9.03 -3.25 -43.33
N LEU A 379 -10.03 -4.13 -43.37
CA LEU A 379 -10.45 -4.86 -44.58
C LEU A 379 -11.30 -4.00 -45.52
N THR A 380 -12.05 -3.03 -45.01
CA THR A 380 -12.84 -2.11 -45.86
C THR A 380 -11.99 -0.98 -46.44
N ASN A 381 -10.95 -0.53 -45.74
CA ASN A 381 -10.02 0.52 -46.18
C ASN A 381 -8.90 -0.02 -47.10
N THR A 382 -9.27 -0.76 -48.15
CA THR A 382 -8.32 -1.46 -49.05
C THR A 382 -7.78 -0.59 -50.19
N THR A 383 -8.14 0.68 -50.26
CA THR A 383 -7.64 1.61 -51.28
C THR A 383 -6.13 1.81 -51.12
N GLY A 384 -5.35 1.13 -51.99
CA GLY A 384 -3.89 1.26 -52.08
C GLY A 384 -3.07 0.03 -51.64
N LEU A 385 -3.70 -1.07 -51.19
CA LEU A 385 -3.01 -2.30 -50.76
C LEU A 385 -2.89 -3.33 -51.90
N LEU A 386 -1.83 -4.13 -51.91
CA LEU A 386 -1.62 -5.20 -52.90
C LEU A 386 -2.60 -6.37 -52.69
N PRO A 387 -3.05 -7.09 -53.74
CA PRO A 387 -3.98 -8.24 -53.60
C PRO A 387 -3.50 -9.33 -52.64
N GLU A 388 -2.19 -9.56 -52.58
CA GLU A 388 -1.56 -10.52 -51.67
C GLU A 388 -1.67 -10.06 -50.21
N GLU A 389 -1.49 -8.77 -49.94
CA GLU A 389 -1.67 -8.20 -48.61
C GLU A 389 -3.13 -8.27 -48.15
N ILE A 390 -4.08 -8.01 -49.06
CA ILE A 390 -5.52 -8.18 -48.78
C ILE A 390 -5.84 -9.64 -48.42
N SER A 391 -5.30 -10.60 -49.19
CA SER A 391 -5.48 -12.03 -48.91
C SER A 391 -4.87 -12.45 -47.57
N GLN A 392 -3.68 -11.95 -47.24
CA GLN A 392 -3.03 -12.21 -45.95
C GLN A 392 -3.84 -11.62 -44.78
N ARG A 393 -4.33 -10.38 -44.90
CA ARG A 393 -5.20 -9.75 -43.88
C ARG A 393 -6.53 -10.47 -43.71
N GLN A 394 -7.14 -10.96 -44.79
CA GLN A 394 -8.36 -11.76 -44.73
C GLN A 394 -8.15 -13.06 -43.95
N LYS A 395 -7.08 -13.81 -44.27
CA LYS A 395 -6.71 -15.04 -43.53
C LYS A 395 -6.45 -14.77 -42.06
N GLN A 396 -5.77 -13.66 -41.76
CA GLN A 396 -5.46 -13.27 -40.38
C GLN A 396 -6.73 -12.92 -39.59
N TYR A 397 -7.64 -12.15 -40.17
CA TYR A 397 -8.95 -11.85 -39.57
C TYR A 397 -9.75 -13.13 -39.30
N GLU A 398 -9.82 -14.05 -40.27
CA GLU A 398 -10.53 -15.32 -40.12
C GLU A 398 -9.96 -16.15 -38.97
N TYR A 399 -8.63 -16.27 -38.88
CA TYR A 399 -7.95 -16.98 -37.80
C TYR A 399 -8.28 -16.41 -36.41
N TYR A 400 -8.11 -15.10 -36.20
CA TYR A 400 -8.39 -14.51 -34.88
C TYR A 400 -9.88 -14.46 -34.56
N ARG A 401 -10.75 -14.26 -35.55
CA ARG A 401 -12.21 -14.35 -35.36
C ARG A 401 -12.62 -15.73 -34.85
N GLU A 402 -12.13 -16.79 -35.48
CA GLU A 402 -12.43 -18.16 -35.06
C GLU A 402 -11.90 -18.42 -33.64
N LYS A 403 -10.64 -18.07 -33.35
CA LYS A 403 -10.06 -18.30 -32.02
C LYS A 403 -10.72 -17.51 -30.90
N LEU A 404 -11.05 -16.23 -31.12
CA LEU A 404 -11.65 -15.36 -30.10
C LEU A 404 -13.13 -15.69 -29.82
N LEU A 405 -13.77 -16.45 -30.72
CA LEU A 405 -15.15 -16.90 -30.59
C LEU A 405 -15.26 -18.40 -30.29
N THR A 406 -14.14 -19.07 -29.98
CA THR A 406 -14.11 -20.47 -29.56
C THR A 406 -13.89 -20.56 -28.06
N PHE A 407 -14.75 -21.31 -27.37
CA PHE A 407 -14.69 -21.49 -25.92
C PHE A 407 -14.81 -22.99 -25.60
N ASP A 408 -13.70 -23.66 -25.29
CA ASP A 408 -13.65 -25.12 -25.11
C ASP A 408 -14.36 -25.58 -23.84
N SER A 409 -15.19 -26.64 -23.96
CA SER A 409 -15.74 -27.39 -22.84
C SER A 409 -14.76 -28.51 -22.45
N LYS A 410 -14.04 -28.39 -21.33
CA LYS A 410 -13.36 -29.57 -20.76
C LYS A 410 -14.42 -30.53 -20.21
N SER A 411 -14.76 -31.57 -20.98
CA SER A 411 -15.35 -32.81 -20.46
C SER A 411 -14.22 -33.80 -20.20
N ASP A 412 -14.15 -34.40 -19.01
CA ASP A 412 -13.60 -35.74 -18.85
C ASP A 412 -14.35 -36.50 -17.74
N ASN A 413 -14.78 -37.70 -18.11
CA ASN A 413 -15.61 -38.66 -17.36
C ASN A 413 -14.80 -39.43 -16.31
N THR A 414 -15.45 -39.87 -15.21
CA THR A 414 -15.77 -41.28 -14.90
C THR A 414 -16.19 -41.45 -13.42
N HIS A 415 -17.47 -41.75 -13.15
CA HIS A 415 -17.91 -42.99 -12.50
C HIS A 415 -19.44 -43.00 -12.34
N THR A 416 -19.98 -44.19 -12.56
CA THR A 416 -21.38 -44.60 -12.56
C THR A 416 -22.06 -44.42 -11.20
N HIS A 417 -23.22 -43.77 -11.18
CA HIS A 417 -24.47 -44.39 -10.69
C HIS A 417 -25.70 -43.55 -11.07
N THR A 418 -26.71 -44.25 -11.55
CA THR A 418 -28.11 -43.85 -11.77
C THR A 418 -28.70 -43.11 -10.56
N HIS A 419 -29.32 -41.96 -10.80
CA HIS A 419 -30.71 -41.67 -10.40
C HIS A 419 -31.22 -40.39 -11.07
N THR A 420 -32.47 -40.45 -11.50
CA THR A 420 -33.29 -39.45 -12.17
C THR A 420 -33.59 -38.26 -11.25
N HIS A 421 -33.29 -37.03 -11.68
CA HIS A 421 -34.02 -35.81 -11.31
C HIS A 421 -33.72 -34.69 -12.32
N THR A 422 -34.77 -34.14 -12.92
CA THR A 422 -34.74 -32.95 -13.78
C THR A 422 -34.39 -31.70 -12.97
N HIS A 423 -33.18 -31.19 -13.16
CA HIS A 423 -32.77 -29.83 -12.83
C HIS A 423 -31.98 -29.25 -14.00
N THR A 424 -32.39 -28.07 -14.46
CA THR A 424 -31.70 -27.28 -15.49
C THR A 424 -30.39 -26.75 -14.90
N HIS A 425 -29.30 -27.51 -15.05
CA HIS A 425 -27.98 -27.07 -14.63
C HIS A 425 -27.39 -26.10 -15.67
N THR A 426 -27.23 -24.83 -15.29
CA THR A 426 -26.26 -23.92 -15.91
C THR A 426 -24.86 -24.43 -15.56
N HIS A 427 -24.09 -24.82 -16.58
CA HIS A 427 -22.69 -25.18 -16.42
C HIS A 427 -21.82 -23.92 -16.49
N THR A 428 -21.07 -23.64 -15.42
CA THR A 428 -20.07 -22.57 -15.37
C THR A 428 -18.69 -23.16 -15.71
N HIS A 429 -17.97 -22.52 -16.63
CA HIS A 429 -16.62 -22.92 -17.05
C HIS A 429 -15.64 -21.74 -16.97
N THR A 430 -14.35 -22.04 -16.80
CA THR A 430 -13.27 -21.05 -16.70
C THR A 430 -12.46 -20.98 -17.99
N GLN A 431 -12.24 -19.79 -18.54
CA GLN A 431 -11.36 -19.54 -19.69
C GLN A 431 -9.89 -19.84 -19.38
N ASP A 432 -9.19 -20.46 -20.32
CA ASP A 432 -7.76 -20.73 -20.22
C ASP A 432 -6.91 -19.47 -20.46
N ASN A 433 -5.73 -19.42 -19.86
CA ASN A 433 -4.74 -18.34 -20.02
C ASN A 433 -4.31 -18.16 -21.49
N HIS A 434 -4.40 -19.22 -22.33
CA HIS A 434 -4.11 -19.15 -23.76
C HIS A 434 -5.08 -18.23 -24.54
N PHE A 435 -6.34 -18.13 -24.11
CA PHE A 435 -7.34 -17.26 -24.73
C PHE A 435 -6.96 -15.78 -24.60
N PHE A 436 -6.57 -15.34 -23.40
CA PHE A 436 -6.17 -13.96 -23.14
C PHE A 436 -4.85 -13.59 -23.82
N ALA A 437 -3.92 -14.54 -23.95
CA ALA A 437 -2.72 -14.34 -24.76
C ALA A 437 -3.07 -14.06 -26.23
N THR A 438 -4.04 -14.82 -26.78
CA THR A 438 -4.54 -14.64 -28.16
C THR A 438 -5.25 -13.29 -28.34
N LEU A 439 -6.06 -12.86 -27.37
CA LEU A 439 -6.74 -11.55 -27.40
C LEU A 439 -5.74 -10.39 -27.38
N ASN A 440 -4.71 -10.47 -26.54
CA ASN A 440 -3.65 -9.48 -26.48
C ASN A 440 -2.84 -9.41 -27.78
N GLU A 441 -2.55 -10.55 -28.40
CA GLU A 441 -1.87 -10.60 -29.69
C GLU A 441 -2.70 -9.95 -30.80
N ALA A 442 -3.99 -10.32 -30.89
CA ALA A 442 -4.91 -9.75 -31.86
C ALA A 442 -5.06 -8.22 -31.69
N ALA A 443 -5.20 -7.73 -30.46
CA ALA A 443 -5.32 -6.30 -30.16
C ALA A 443 -4.10 -5.48 -30.60
N LYS A 444 -2.87 -6.02 -30.42
CA LYS A 444 -1.64 -5.38 -30.89
C LYS A 444 -1.60 -5.24 -32.41
N ILE A 445 -2.05 -6.26 -33.14
CA ILE A 445 -2.04 -6.26 -34.61
C ILE A 445 -2.92 -5.14 -35.17
N VAL A 446 -4.06 -4.88 -34.54
CA VAL A 446 -5.01 -3.84 -34.97
C VAL A 446 -4.78 -2.48 -34.31
N GLY A 447 -3.76 -2.34 -33.46
CA GLY A 447 -3.45 -1.09 -32.75
C GLY A 447 -4.51 -0.66 -31.74
N VAL A 448 -5.18 -1.61 -31.08
CA VAL A 448 -6.20 -1.34 -30.06
C VAL A 448 -5.58 -1.41 -28.67
N GLU A 449 -5.65 -0.31 -27.92
CA GLU A 449 -5.31 -0.28 -26.49
C GLU A 449 -6.46 -0.85 -25.65
N LEU A 450 -6.17 -1.88 -24.85
CA LEU A 450 -7.16 -2.53 -23.99
C LEU A 450 -7.25 -1.75 -22.65
N GLU A 451 -7.98 -0.64 -22.62
CA GLU A 451 -8.19 0.14 -21.38
C GLU A 451 -8.95 -0.67 -20.30
N SER A 452 -8.49 -0.58 -19.04
CA SER A 452 -9.36 -0.70 -17.87
C SER A 452 -9.46 0.67 -17.19
N LYS A 453 -10.69 1.16 -16.99
CA LYS A 453 -10.93 2.42 -16.29
C LYS A 453 -10.95 2.18 -14.78
N LEU A 454 -10.09 2.87 -14.03
CA LEU A 454 -10.19 2.97 -12.58
C LEU A 454 -11.50 3.66 -12.19
N GLU A 455 -12.27 3.06 -11.27
CA GLU A 455 -13.48 3.66 -10.73
C GLU A 455 -13.15 4.46 -9.46
N TRP A 456 -13.56 5.72 -9.44
CA TRP A 456 -13.62 6.51 -8.22
C TRP A 456 -14.88 6.12 -7.44
N LYS A 457 -14.70 5.69 -6.19
CA LYS A 457 -15.78 5.36 -5.25
C LYS A 457 -15.57 6.11 -3.95
N THR A 458 -16.62 6.21 -3.15
CA THR A 458 -16.56 6.76 -1.80
C THR A 458 -16.35 5.66 -0.77
N LEU A 459 -15.78 5.99 0.40
CA LEU A 459 -15.63 5.00 1.49
C LEU A 459 -16.97 4.40 1.96
N GLY A 460 -18.08 5.11 1.77
CA GLY A 460 -19.41 4.60 2.06
C GLY A 460 -19.91 3.52 1.08
N GLU A 461 -19.43 3.54 -0.17
CA GLU A 461 -19.82 2.57 -1.21
C GLU A 461 -19.00 1.27 -1.15
N ILE A 462 -17.77 1.35 -0.62
CA ILE A 462 -16.82 0.22 -0.56
C ILE A 462 -16.83 -0.51 0.79
N GLY A 463 -17.59 -0.04 1.78
CA GLY A 463 -17.61 -0.67 3.09
C GLY A 463 -18.56 -0.02 4.10
N LYS A 464 -18.84 -0.78 5.17
CA LYS A 464 -19.64 -0.30 6.29
C LYS A 464 -18.74 0.43 7.28
N ILE A 465 -19.07 1.70 7.57
CA ILE A 465 -18.38 2.49 8.59
C ILE A 465 -19.10 2.35 9.94
N VAL A 466 -18.41 1.79 10.92
CA VAL A 466 -18.86 1.57 12.29
C VAL A 466 -18.08 2.48 13.24
N LEU A 467 -18.79 3.16 14.14
CA LEU A 467 -18.16 3.94 15.21
C LEU A 467 -18.04 3.08 16.45
N GLY A 468 -16.96 3.25 17.20
CA GLY A 468 -16.76 2.56 18.46
C GLY A 468 -17.61 3.12 19.60
N GLY A 469 -17.56 2.42 20.74
CA GLY A 469 -18.26 2.77 21.97
C GLY A 469 -17.37 2.53 23.18
N THR A 470 -17.51 3.38 24.19
CA THR A 470 -16.72 3.29 25.41
C THR A 470 -17.63 2.90 26.58
N PRO A 471 -17.44 1.72 27.19
CA PRO A 471 -18.10 1.40 28.45
C PRO A 471 -17.72 2.42 29.53
N LYS A 472 -18.63 2.61 30.49
CA LYS A 472 -18.36 3.43 31.67
C LYS A 472 -17.14 2.90 32.42
N LYS A 473 -16.13 3.75 32.63
CA LYS A 473 -14.85 3.37 33.27
C LYS A 473 -14.97 3.21 34.79
N ASP A 474 -15.97 3.86 35.37
CA ASP A 474 -16.33 3.85 36.78
C ASP A 474 -17.09 2.59 37.20
N VAL A 475 -17.52 1.75 36.26
CA VAL A 475 -18.15 0.45 36.53
C VAL A 475 -17.11 -0.65 36.38
N SER A 476 -16.49 -1.07 37.48
CA SER A 476 -15.39 -2.07 37.47
C SER A 476 -15.79 -3.38 36.81
N GLU A 477 -17.04 -3.83 36.98
CA GLU A 477 -17.57 -5.06 36.36
C GLU A 477 -17.49 -5.07 34.82
N TYR A 478 -17.40 -3.90 34.18
CA TYR A 478 -17.27 -3.78 32.73
C TYR A 478 -15.85 -4.05 32.22
N TRP A 479 -14.86 -4.05 33.11
CA TRP A 479 -13.43 -4.16 32.78
C TRP A 479 -12.76 -5.35 33.48
N GLU A 480 -13.24 -5.74 34.65
CA GLU A 480 -12.75 -6.90 35.39
C GLU A 480 -13.05 -8.21 34.65
N ASN A 481 -12.05 -9.11 34.61
CA ASN A 481 -12.11 -10.38 33.88
C ASN A 481 -12.54 -10.23 32.42
N GLY A 482 -12.16 -9.11 31.79
CA GLY A 482 -12.48 -8.81 30.39
C GLY A 482 -11.92 -9.87 29.45
N THR A 483 -12.75 -10.34 28.53
CA THR A 483 -12.37 -11.34 27.50
C THR A 483 -12.49 -10.78 26.08
N ILE A 484 -13.15 -9.63 25.90
CA ILE A 484 -13.36 -9.01 24.59
C ILE A 484 -12.29 -7.92 24.41
N PRO A 485 -11.40 -8.01 23.40
CA PRO A 485 -10.39 -6.99 23.14
C PRO A 485 -11.01 -5.60 22.93
N TRP A 486 -10.45 -4.56 23.54
CA TRP A 486 -10.92 -3.17 23.41
C TRP A 486 -9.77 -2.25 23.01
N MET A 487 -9.85 -1.70 21.81
CA MET A 487 -8.82 -0.86 21.19
C MET A 487 -9.04 0.62 21.54
N SER A 488 -8.01 1.22 22.11
CA SER A 488 -7.95 2.66 22.35
C SER A 488 -7.38 3.42 21.15
N SER A 489 -7.65 4.73 21.05
CA SER A 489 -7.18 5.56 19.93
C SER A 489 -5.66 5.70 19.85
N GLY A 490 -4.94 5.50 20.97
CA GLY A 490 -3.47 5.51 20.98
C GLY A 490 -2.85 4.31 20.27
N GLU A 491 -3.55 3.18 20.24
CA GLU A 491 -3.05 1.92 19.67
C GLU A 491 -3.02 1.93 18.14
N VAL A 492 -3.61 2.94 17.49
CA VAL A 492 -3.48 3.15 16.03
C VAL A 492 -2.01 3.30 15.62
N ASN A 493 -1.14 3.79 16.51
CA ASN A 493 0.30 3.89 16.27
C ASN A 493 0.99 2.52 16.08
N LYS A 494 0.37 1.42 16.56
CA LYS A 494 0.88 0.05 16.37
C LYS A 494 0.76 -0.42 14.92
N LYS A 495 0.04 0.30 14.04
CA LYS A 495 -0.23 0.00 12.63
C LYS A 495 -1.02 -1.29 12.38
N THR A 496 -0.55 -2.42 12.89
CA THR A 496 -1.20 -3.73 12.78
C THR A 496 -1.53 -4.26 14.18
N ILE A 497 -2.81 -4.55 14.43
CA ILE A 497 -3.32 -4.91 15.76
C ILE A 497 -3.48 -6.43 15.87
N TYR A 498 -2.56 -7.06 16.61
CA TYR A 498 -2.62 -8.49 16.97
C TYR A 498 -3.16 -8.73 18.38
N PHE A 499 -3.07 -7.74 19.26
CA PHE A 499 -3.61 -7.73 20.62
C PHE A 499 -3.90 -6.29 21.05
N THR A 500 -4.74 -6.12 22.07
CA THR A 500 -5.04 -4.81 22.68
C THR A 500 -4.53 -4.77 24.11
N ASP A 501 -4.20 -3.57 24.60
CA ASP A 501 -3.71 -3.39 25.98
C ASP A 501 -4.85 -3.50 27.01
N SER A 502 -6.11 -3.48 26.57
CA SER A 502 -7.29 -3.53 27.44
C SER A 502 -8.36 -4.46 26.87
N TYR A 503 -9.19 -4.98 27.77
CA TYR A 503 -10.29 -5.89 27.48
C TYR A 503 -11.54 -5.44 28.25
N ILE A 504 -12.70 -5.65 27.66
CA ILE A 504 -14.00 -5.43 28.30
C ILE A 504 -14.66 -6.77 28.61
N SER A 505 -15.44 -6.81 29.68
CA SER A 505 -16.23 -7.98 30.05
C SER A 505 -17.45 -8.12 29.16
N LYS A 506 -18.10 -9.29 29.19
CA LYS A 506 -19.38 -9.50 28.49
C LYS A 506 -20.45 -8.52 28.97
N SER A 507 -20.50 -8.24 30.27
CA SER A 507 -21.39 -7.24 30.85
C SER A 507 -21.10 -5.83 30.32
N GLY A 508 -19.82 -5.45 30.21
CA GLY A 508 -19.40 -4.18 29.63
C GLY A 508 -19.77 -4.03 28.15
N TYR A 509 -19.74 -5.12 27.40
CA TYR A 509 -20.19 -5.15 26.00
C TYR A 509 -21.71 -4.99 25.89
N GLU A 510 -22.48 -5.79 26.62
CA GLU A 510 -23.96 -5.80 26.55
C GLU A 510 -24.60 -4.51 27.07
N ASN A 511 -23.96 -3.83 28.02
CA ASN A 511 -24.48 -2.61 28.66
C ASN A 511 -23.83 -1.31 28.15
N SER A 512 -23.12 -1.35 27.01
CA SER A 512 -22.53 -0.15 26.41
C SER A 512 -22.86 -0.05 24.92
N SER A 513 -22.43 1.06 24.30
CA SER A 513 -22.47 1.22 22.84
C SER A 513 -21.29 0.56 22.12
N ALA A 514 -20.47 -0.24 22.84
CA ALA A 514 -19.36 -0.96 22.24
C ALA A 514 -19.89 -1.89 21.15
N THR A 515 -19.26 -1.81 19.97
CA THR A 515 -19.62 -2.66 18.83
C THR A 515 -18.42 -3.52 18.49
N LEU A 516 -18.67 -4.80 18.26
CA LEU A 516 -17.66 -5.74 17.81
C LEU A 516 -17.40 -5.54 16.32
N VAL A 517 -16.13 -5.44 15.94
CA VAL A 517 -15.69 -5.33 14.56
C VAL A 517 -14.90 -6.57 14.17
N PRO A 518 -15.13 -7.10 12.97
CA PRO A 518 -14.49 -8.34 12.54
C PRO A 518 -12.98 -8.13 12.36
N LYS A 519 -12.24 -9.23 12.45
CA LYS A 519 -10.83 -9.27 12.02
C LYS A 519 -10.72 -8.82 10.56
N ASN A 520 -9.56 -8.29 10.17
CA ASN A 520 -9.30 -7.71 8.85
C ASN A 520 -10.19 -6.50 8.53
N SER A 521 -10.29 -5.57 9.48
CA SER A 521 -10.90 -4.25 9.25
C SER A 521 -9.84 -3.14 9.29
N THR A 522 -10.14 -1.99 8.68
CA THR A 522 -9.29 -0.80 8.72
C THR A 522 -9.88 0.21 9.71
N VAL A 523 -9.09 0.69 10.66
CA VAL A 523 -9.50 1.62 11.72
C VAL A 523 -8.84 2.97 11.48
N ILE A 524 -9.61 4.05 11.57
CA ILE A 524 -9.15 5.44 11.45
C ILE A 524 -9.38 6.19 12.75
N ALA A 525 -8.36 6.91 13.22
CA ALA A 525 -8.47 7.82 14.36
C ALA A 525 -9.22 9.10 13.99
N LEU A 526 -10.38 9.31 14.62
CA LEU A 526 -11.23 10.47 14.40
C LEU A 526 -10.78 11.71 15.16
N ALA A 527 -10.23 11.49 16.36
CA ALA A 527 -9.82 12.52 17.29
C ALA A 527 -8.54 12.12 18.05
N GLY A 528 -7.76 13.12 18.47
CA GLY A 528 -6.56 12.95 19.29
C GLY A 528 -5.71 14.23 19.33
N GLN A 529 -5.07 14.51 20.47
CA GLN A 529 -4.13 15.63 20.57
C GLN A 529 -2.83 15.31 19.80
N GLY A 530 -2.33 16.25 19.01
CA GLY A 530 -1.10 16.07 18.22
C GLY A 530 -1.31 15.33 16.90
N LYS A 531 -0.50 14.30 16.62
CA LYS A 531 -0.42 13.62 15.30
C LYS A 531 -1.43 12.48 15.09
N THR A 532 -2.19 12.09 16.11
CA THR A 532 -3.01 10.87 16.07
C THR A 532 -4.21 10.94 15.12
N ARG A 533 -4.86 12.11 14.99
CA ARG A 533 -6.01 12.30 14.09
C ARG A 533 -5.63 12.01 12.63
N GLY A 534 -6.42 11.16 11.97
CA GLY A 534 -6.21 10.74 10.58
C GLY A 534 -5.25 9.57 10.40
N LEU A 535 -4.61 9.08 11.48
CA LEU A 535 -3.82 7.84 11.41
C LEU A 535 -4.75 6.64 11.21
N VAL A 536 -4.19 5.61 10.55
CA VAL A 536 -4.90 4.38 10.24
C VAL A 536 -4.16 3.14 10.74
N ALA A 537 -4.92 2.12 11.10
CA ALA A 537 -4.42 0.81 11.51
C ALA A 537 -5.28 -0.31 10.91
N ARG A 538 -4.72 -1.52 10.78
CA ARG A 538 -5.43 -2.74 10.36
C ARG A 538 -5.56 -3.74 11.51
N THR A 539 -6.73 -4.35 11.66
CA THR A 539 -6.97 -5.37 12.70
C THR A 539 -6.68 -6.77 12.18
N LYS A 540 -6.04 -7.62 12.99
CA LYS A 540 -5.87 -9.06 12.72
C LYS A 540 -6.62 -9.95 13.71
N ILE A 541 -7.26 -9.33 14.71
CA ILE A 541 -8.18 -9.94 15.66
C ILE A 541 -9.54 -9.27 15.59
N GLU A 542 -10.57 -9.98 16.05
CA GLU A 542 -11.87 -9.39 16.35
C GLU A 542 -11.76 -8.57 17.64
N LEU A 543 -12.30 -7.34 17.63
CA LEU A 543 -12.16 -6.40 18.75
C LEU A 543 -13.30 -5.40 18.80
N SER A 544 -13.39 -4.65 19.89
CA SER A 544 -14.23 -3.46 20.03
C SER A 544 -13.36 -2.20 20.02
N THR A 545 -13.90 -1.06 19.59
CA THR A 545 -13.13 0.20 19.49
C THR A 545 -13.76 1.30 20.34
N ASN A 546 -12.95 2.29 20.74
CA ASN A 546 -13.45 3.47 21.43
C ASN A 546 -14.21 4.45 20.51
N GLN A 547 -14.92 5.41 21.10
CA GLN A 547 -15.70 6.43 20.37
C GLN A 547 -14.88 7.40 19.51
N SER A 548 -13.56 7.41 19.64
CA SER A 548 -12.64 8.26 18.85
C SER A 548 -12.08 7.53 17.64
N LEU A 549 -12.60 6.34 17.33
CA LEU A 549 -12.20 5.51 16.22
C LEU A 549 -13.42 5.22 15.31
N ALA A 550 -13.16 5.21 14.01
CA ALA A 550 -14.07 4.67 13.02
C ALA A 550 -13.44 3.43 12.39
N THR A 551 -14.20 2.34 12.35
CA THR A 551 -13.80 1.13 11.65
C THR A 551 -14.51 1.04 10.32
N ILE A 552 -13.76 0.83 9.25
CA ILE A 552 -14.24 0.56 7.91
C ILE A 552 -14.14 -0.95 7.71
N ILE A 553 -15.31 -1.57 7.59
CA ILE A 553 -15.44 -2.99 7.26
C ILE A 553 -15.62 -3.05 5.73
N PRO A 554 -14.60 -3.46 4.98
CA PRO A 554 -14.66 -3.47 3.52
C PRO A 554 -15.68 -4.50 3.00
N ASN A 555 -16.27 -4.23 1.84
CA ASN A 555 -17.07 -5.20 1.09
C ASN A 555 -16.19 -6.04 0.14
N GLU A 556 -16.81 -6.90 -0.66
CA GLU A 556 -16.10 -7.80 -1.59
C GLU A 556 -15.30 -7.09 -2.69
N ASN A 557 -15.55 -5.81 -2.94
CA ASN A 557 -14.88 -5.03 -3.98
C ASN A 557 -13.53 -4.43 -3.54
N ILE A 558 -13.17 -4.54 -2.26
CA ILE A 558 -11.89 -4.01 -1.76
C ILE A 558 -11.24 -4.89 -0.70
N LYS A 559 -9.96 -5.17 -0.88
CA LYS A 559 -9.14 -5.87 0.10
C LYS A 559 -8.77 -4.93 1.23
N ASN A 560 -8.92 -5.40 2.47
CA ASN A 560 -8.62 -4.60 3.66
C ASN A 560 -7.17 -4.09 3.69
N ASP A 561 -6.20 -4.95 3.33
CA ASP A 561 -4.78 -4.57 3.36
C ASP A 561 -4.47 -3.49 2.30
N PHE A 562 -5.13 -3.52 1.14
CA PHE A 562 -5.03 -2.45 0.14
C PHE A 562 -5.62 -1.14 0.68
N LEU A 563 -6.82 -1.19 1.27
CA LEU A 563 -7.49 -0.03 1.86
C LEU A 563 -6.63 0.61 2.97
N TYR A 564 -6.00 -0.21 3.81
CA TYR A 564 -5.06 0.25 4.85
C TYR A 564 -3.86 1.00 4.24
N TYR A 565 -3.19 0.42 3.23
CA TYR A 565 -2.05 1.07 2.59
C TYR A 565 -2.44 2.35 1.87
N TYR A 566 -3.56 2.34 1.13
CA TYR A 566 -4.08 3.51 0.44
C TYR A 566 -4.37 4.65 1.43
N LEU A 567 -5.16 4.40 2.47
CA LEU A 567 -5.51 5.45 3.45
C LEU A 567 -4.31 5.95 4.26
N SER A 568 -3.27 5.12 4.43
CA SER A 568 -2.01 5.55 5.05
C SER A 568 -1.32 6.66 4.25
N THR A 569 -1.45 6.66 2.91
CA THR A 569 -0.95 7.75 2.03
C THR A 569 -1.80 9.02 2.12
N GLN A 570 -3.07 8.88 2.52
CA GLN A 570 -4.04 9.97 2.55
C GLN A 570 -4.02 10.79 3.85
N TYR A 571 -3.10 10.51 4.77
CA TYR A 571 -3.02 11.15 6.09
C TYR A 571 -3.15 12.67 6.05
N SER A 572 -2.35 13.35 5.22
CA SER A 572 -2.37 14.82 5.11
C SER A 572 -3.73 15.32 4.62
N LYS A 573 -4.28 14.71 3.55
CA LYS A 573 -5.57 15.09 2.99
C LYS A 573 -6.72 14.88 3.97
N LEU A 574 -6.75 13.75 4.68
CA LEU A 574 -7.73 13.47 5.73
C LEU A 574 -7.69 14.53 6.85
N ARG A 575 -6.49 15.04 7.15
CA ARG A 575 -6.29 16.09 8.16
C ARG A 575 -6.77 17.45 7.66
N ASP A 576 -6.53 17.78 6.40
CA ASP A 576 -6.98 19.03 5.77
C ASP A 576 -8.51 19.09 5.72
N VAL A 577 -9.15 18.02 5.27
CA VAL A 577 -10.63 17.90 5.21
C VAL A 577 -11.28 18.01 6.61
N SER A 578 -10.54 17.70 7.67
CA SER A 578 -11.02 17.83 9.06
C SER A 578 -10.88 19.23 9.67
N SER A 579 -10.26 20.19 8.95
CA SER A 579 -9.86 21.50 9.47
C SER A 579 -10.85 22.62 9.12
N GLY A 580 -12.15 22.39 9.34
CA GLY A 580 -13.19 23.45 9.25
C GLY A 580 -13.13 24.45 10.40
N ASP A 581 -13.62 25.67 10.16
CA ASP A 581 -13.59 26.85 11.04
C ASP A 581 -14.08 26.56 12.48
N GLY A 582 -13.17 26.64 13.47
CA GLY A 582 -13.50 26.73 14.91
C GLY A 582 -13.12 25.52 15.78
N SER A 583 -12.08 25.72 16.60
CA SER A 583 -11.69 25.13 17.91
C SER A 583 -11.96 23.66 18.34
N ARG A 584 -12.69 22.80 17.61
CA ARG A 584 -12.77 21.34 17.85
C ARG A 584 -13.00 20.53 16.56
N GLY A 585 -12.27 20.85 15.48
CA GLY A 585 -12.33 20.08 14.22
C GLY A 585 -11.89 18.62 14.40
N GLY A 586 -12.73 17.66 14.02
CA GLY A 586 -12.47 16.23 14.07
C GLY A 586 -13.04 15.53 12.85
N LEU A 587 -12.44 14.40 12.45
CA LEU A 587 -13.05 13.56 11.42
C LEU A 587 -14.35 12.99 12.00
N ASN A 588 -15.39 12.90 11.17
CA ASN A 588 -16.65 12.29 11.55
C ASN A 588 -17.10 11.28 10.49
N LYS A 589 -18.12 10.49 10.81
CA LYS A 589 -18.65 9.43 9.95
C LYS A 589 -19.14 9.95 8.59
N GLU A 590 -19.76 11.13 8.54
CA GLU A 590 -20.30 11.70 7.30
C GLU A 590 -19.21 12.22 6.37
N ILE A 591 -18.15 12.81 6.93
CA ILE A 591 -16.95 13.19 6.18
C ILE A 591 -16.29 11.93 5.59
N LEU A 592 -16.09 10.90 6.43
CA LEU A 592 -15.47 9.65 5.97
C LEU A 592 -16.31 8.98 4.89
N LYS A 593 -17.64 8.86 5.05
CA LYS A 593 -18.52 8.26 4.03
C LYS A 593 -18.36 8.88 2.65
N LYS A 594 -18.15 10.20 2.57
CA LYS A 594 -18.03 10.94 1.30
C LYS A 594 -16.60 11.02 0.77
N TYR A 595 -15.62 10.52 1.52
CA TYR A 595 -14.21 10.62 1.13
C TYR A 595 -13.95 9.76 -0.13
N PRO A 596 -13.43 10.36 -1.22
CA PRO A 596 -13.21 9.66 -2.48
C PRO A 596 -11.93 8.81 -2.44
N ILE A 597 -12.01 7.61 -2.99
CA ILE A 597 -10.90 6.67 -3.15
C ILE A 597 -10.92 6.05 -4.55
N ILE A 598 -9.74 5.68 -5.01
CA ILE A 598 -9.55 4.92 -6.26
C ILE A 598 -9.68 3.44 -5.93
N VAL A 599 -10.51 2.71 -6.68
CA VAL A 599 -10.71 1.27 -6.49
C VAL A 599 -10.31 0.53 -7.76
N PRO A 600 -9.07 -0.01 -7.83
CA PRO A 600 -8.66 -0.91 -8.92
C PRO A 600 -9.27 -2.31 -8.72
N SER A 601 -9.11 -3.23 -9.66
CA SER A 601 -9.59 -4.62 -9.49
C SER A 601 -8.94 -5.32 -8.30
N ILE A 602 -9.58 -6.39 -7.81
CA ILE A 602 -9.05 -7.19 -6.70
C ILE A 602 -7.63 -7.69 -6.97
N SER A 603 -7.35 -8.08 -8.21
CA SER A 603 -6.04 -8.58 -8.64
C SER A 603 -4.94 -7.54 -8.56
N VAL A 604 -5.23 -6.32 -9.00
CA VAL A 604 -4.29 -5.19 -8.88
C VAL A 604 -4.07 -4.87 -7.41
N GLN A 605 -5.14 -4.87 -6.61
CA GLN A 605 -5.05 -4.66 -5.17
C GLN A 605 -4.13 -5.71 -4.52
N GLU A 606 -4.31 -7.00 -4.83
CA GLU A 606 -3.50 -8.10 -4.32
C GLU A 606 -2.04 -8.01 -4.77
N HIS A 607 -1.79 -7.65 -6.03
CA HIS A 607 -0.44 -7.46 -6.55
C HIS A 607 0.29 -6.32 -5.80
N VAL A 608 -0.36 -5.16 -5.70
CA VAL A 608 0.20 -4.00 -4.98
C VAL A 608 0.44 -4.35 -3.52
N VAL A 609 -0.53 -4.99 -2.84
CA VAL A 609 -0.37 -5.44 -1.45
C VAL A 609 0.80 -6.41 -1.31
N SER A 610 0.97 -7.36 -2.24
CA SER A 610 2.06 -8.34 -2.17
C SER A 610 3.46 -7.68 -2.23
N ILE A 611 3.58 -6.59 -2.98
CA ILE A 611 4.81 -5.80 -3.07
C ILE A 611 4.99 -4.98 -1.80
N LEU A 612 3.94 -4.29 -1.36
CA LEU A 612 3.97 -3.43 -0.18
C LEU A 612 4.22 -4.21 1.11
N ASP A 613 3.61 -5.39 1.28
CA ASP A 613 3.85 -6.26 2.43
C ASP A 613 5.31 -6.76 2.45
N LYS A 614 5.90 -7.12 1.30
CA LYS A 614 7.33 -7.48 1.23
C LYS A 614 8.23 -6.31 1.67
N PHE A 615 7.93 -5.09 1.22
CA PHE A 615 8.68 -3.92 1.64
C PHE A 615 8.45 -3.56 3.12
N ASP A 616 7.21 -3.65 3.60
CA ASP A 616 6.84 -3.37 5.00
C ASP A 616 7.56 -4.34 5.92
N MET A 617 7.63 -5.63 5.56
CA MET A 617 8.40 -6.65 6.29
C MET A 617 9.90 -6.29 6.36
N LEU A 618 10.52 -5.93 5.25
CA LEU A 618 11.95 -5.58 5.22
C LEU A 618 12.30 -4.32 6.03
N VAL A 619 11.36 -3.37 6.14
CA VAL A 619 11.60 -2.06 6.76
C VAL A 619 11.11 -2.00 8.21
N ASN A 620 10.00 -2.65 8.55
CA ASN A 620 9.30 -2.45 9.82
C ASN A 620 9.20 -3.73 10.68
N ASP A 621 9.52 -4.92 10.16
CA ASP A 621 9.47 -6.14 10.96
C ASP A 621 10.61 -6.20 11.99
N ILE A 622 10.26 -6.33 13.27
CA ILE A 622 11.19 -6.44 14.40
C ILE A 622 11.82 -7.85 14.47
N SER A 623 11.26 -8.82 13.75
CA SER A 623 11.70 -10.20 13.65
C SER A 623 12.54 -10.49 12.41
N GLU A 624 12.48 -9.67 11.36
CA GLU A 624 13.21 -9.96 10.10
C GLU A 624 13.81 -8.74 9.39
N GLY A 625 13.40 -7.51 9.74
CA GLY A 625 13.80 -6.29 9.05
C GLY A 625 14.99 -5.54 9.67
N LEU A 626 15.29 -4.36 9.10
CA LEU A 626 16.32 -3.44 9.61
C LEU A 626 16.17 -3.09 11.11
N PRO A 627 14.96 -2.92 11.68
CA PRO A 627 14.80 -2.67 13.11
C PRO A 627 15.37 -3.80 13.98
N LYS A 628 15.19 -5.07 13.55
CA LYS A 628 15.80 -6.22 14.24
C LYS A 628 17.31 -6.15 14.20
N GLU A 629 17.86 -5.87 13.02
CA GLU A 629 19.29 -5.75 12.82
C GLU A 629 19.86 -4.67 13.75
N ILE A 630 19.23 -3.50 13.80
CA ILE A 630 19.60 -2.42 14.72
C ILE A 630 19.50 -2.87 16.19
N GLU A 631 18.43 -3.55 16.59
CA GLU A 631 18.27 -4.08 17.95
C GLU A 631 19.37 -5.09 18.31
N LEU A 632 19.68 -6.03 17.40
CA LEU A 632 20.74 -7.02 17.58
C LEU A 632 22.12 -6.38 17.69
N HIS A 633 22.46 -5.41 16.83
CA HIS A 633 23.71 -4.67 16.91
C HIS A 633 23.78 -3.79 18.15
N GLN A 634 22.65 -3.26 18.62
CA GLN A 634 22.58 -2.51 19.86
C GLN A 634 22.85 -3.42 21.07
N LYS A 635 22.20 -4.59 21.15
CA LYS A 635 22.48 -5.58 22.19
C LYS A 635 23.92 -6.09 22.12
N GLN A 636 24.46 -6.28 20.92
CA GLN A 636 25.85 -6.69 20.73
C GLN A 636 26.82 -5.59 21.18
N TYR A 637 26.53 -4.33 20.85
CA TYR A 637 27.30 -3.18 21.33
C TYR A 637 27.26 -3.08 22.85
N GLU A 638 26.09 -3.18 23.48
CA GLU A 638 25.92 -3.17 24.94
C GLU A 638 26.74 -4.30 25.59
N TYR A 639 26.61 -5.53 25.08
CA TYR A 639 27.37 -6.69 25.55
C TYR A 639 28.89 -6.48 25.47
N TYR A 640 29.42 -6.01 24.35
CA TYR A 640 30.86 -5.78 24.21
C TYR A 640 31.33 -4.56 25.00
N ARG A 641 30.53 -3.50 25.06
CA ARG A 641 30.82 -2.29 25.85
C ARG A 641 30.95 -2.63 27.33
N GLU A 642 30.04 -3.41 27.89
CA GLU A 642 30.09 -3.86 29.28
C GLU A 642 31.36 -4.68 29.57
N ARG A 643 31.73 -5.61 28.68
CA ARG A 643 32.91 -6.47 28.86
C ARG A 643 34.25 -5.74 28.68
N LEU A 644 34.32 -4.79 27.74
CA LEU A 644 35.54 -4.05 27.44
C LEU A 644 35.81 -2.90 28.43
N LEU A 645 34.77 -2.44 29.15
CA LEU A 645 34.87 -1.34 30.10
C LEU A 645 34.73 -1.76 31.57
N ASN A 646 34.35 -3.01 31.85
CA ASN A 646 34.35 -3.57 33.20
C ASN A 646 35.37 -4.72 33.31
N PHE A 647 36.41 -4.50 34.11
CA PHE A 647 37.42 -5.50 34.42
C PHE A 647 37.15 -6.13 35.79
N PRO A 648 37.54 -7.40 36.04
CA PRO A 648 37.48 -7.96 37.38
C PRO A 648 38.46 -7.23 38.29
N LYS A 649 38.00 -6.81 39.48
CA LYS A 649 38.91 -6.35 40.54
C LYS A 649 39.67 -7.57 41.03
N SER A 650 41.00 -7.57 40.94
CA SER A 650 41.80 -8.61 41.55
C SER A 650 41.50 -8.62 43.05
N CYS A 651 40.88 -9.70 43.57
CA CYS A 651 40.89 -9.96 44.99
C CYS A 651 42.35 -10.08 45.41
N ASN A 652 42.87 -9.07 46.11
CA ASN A 652 44.07 -9.24 46.90
C ASN A 652 43.74 -10.32 47.93
N ASN A 653 44.22 -11.54 47.69
CA ASN A 653 44.46 -12.49 48.76
C ASN A 653 45.56 -11.89 49.62
N GLU A 654 45.18 -11.08 50.61
CA GLU A 654 46.02 -10.83 51.77
C GLU A 654 46.09 -12.15 52.56
N LYS A 655 47.07 -12.98 52.20
CA LYS A 655 47.74 -13.86 53.16
C LYS A 655 48.94 -13.10 53.70
N SER A 656 48.83 -12.61 54.93
CA SER A 656 49.83 -12.68 56.01
C SER A 656 49.22 -12.06 57.25
#